data_AF-A0A2S6UPQ7-F1
#
_entry.id   AF-A0A2S6UPQ7-F1
#
_cell.length_a   1.000
_cell.length_b   1.000
_cell.length_c   1.000
_cell.angle_alpha   90.00
_cell.angle_beta   90.00
_cell.angle_gamma   90.00
#
_symmetry.space_group_name_H-M   'P 1'
#
loop_
_entity.id
_entity.type
_entity.pdbx_description
1 polymer ?
#
loop_
_entity_poly.entity_id
_entity_poly.type
_entity_poly.pdbx_seq_one_letter_code
_entity_poly.pdbx_strand_id
1 'polypeptide(L)'
;MKKKLKDILCELEPPPDLLKANNNFDIFYSNIKHSTNSNLYYNIINNNSNVRKLLIHIFGISDFLTLCLNKNLEYFFSIIDNSPEDSQTNLVSDINSVYGKYYEKIKNIKDSEIRNKELFKDLRLLKQKLSLLVAINDLTKVWSLTQVIEKLSFLADQLIKISVDCLMLDAYKNGEFKLNSASNPGHQSSYIILAVGKLGGNELNYSSDVDLIALYDDNNVINYSGSKSPQEFFVKITSALVKILSERTEDGYVFRTDFRLRPDAGATPLALSVTAAETYYESVGQNWERAAMIKARPIAGNIKAGNMFIKNLKPFIWRKNLDYAAISDIKSIKRQIDSRENNSNFKIKGFNVKLGRGGIREIEFFAQTQQLIYGGKNYNIRSSSTIEALIELQKNNYITKEAREDLINSYIFLRNLEHKIQMISDEQTHSIPTDSNKIHMLSKFLGLKDKNFLKKQLLQNLDNVQRHYKKLFKDSSPLVSNHGSLVFTGSEDDPRTINTLEKLGFNDSKNISKIIREWHHSRYRATRSIRAREILTDMIPLILNEFSKTSEPDVSFKKFDQFLSRLPEGVQLFSLFQSNPNLLNLLAEIIATSPYLSEFLEKSPNVLDILISDDFKKLKNKDFILNDLSSHLNYYDNFQDILDQTRIWARERRFQIGIHLLRGNISGTESAQLFTNLAV
;
A
#
# COMPACT_ATOMS: atom_id res chain seq x y z
N MET A 1 -23.06 -42.84 20.75
CA MET A 1 -23.21 -41.47 20.19
C MET A 1 -21.95 -41.02 19.42
N LYS A 2 -20.75 -41.00 20.03
CA LYS A 2 -19.48 -40.68 19.32
C LYS A 2 -19.20 -41.55 18.07
N LYS A 3 -19.55 -42.84 18.14
CA LYS A 3 -19.45 -43.80 17.00
C LYS A 3 -20.37 -43.39 15.83
N LYS A 4 -21.69 -43.21 16.09
CA LYS A 4 -22.68 -42.73 15.10
C LYS A 4 -22.28 -41.42 14.40
N LEU A 5 -21.72 -40.43 15.10
CA LEU A 5 -21.33 -39.17 14.43
C LEU A 5 -20.05 -39.31 13.60
N LYS A 6 -19.03 -40.07 14.05
CA LYS A 6 -17.84 -40.35 13.21
C LYS A 6 -18.23 -41.13 11.95
N ASP A 7 -19.16 -42.07 12.07
CA ASP A 7 -19.67 -42.84 10.93
C ASP A 7 -20.45 -41.93 9.95
N ILE A 8 -21.28 -41.00 10.45
CA ILE A 8 -22.03 -40.02 9.63
C ILE A 8 -21.10 -39.03 8.88
N LEU A 9 -19.95 -38.66 9.45
CA LEU A 9 -18.98 -37.80 8.75
C LEU A 9 -18.32 -38.51 7.56
N CYS A 10 -18.21 -39.85 7.62
CA CYS A 10 -17.67 -40.67 6.53
C CYS A 10 -18.70 -40.96 5.42
N GLU A 11 -20.01 -40.87 5.69
CA GLU A 11 -21.08 -41.21 4.75
C GLU A 11 -21.35 -40.17 3.64
N LEU A 12 -20.86 -38.93 3.77
CA LEU A 12 -21.21 -37.82 2.85
C LEU A 12 -20.17 -37.59 1.73
N GLU A 13 -18.91 -37.38 2.10
CA GLU A 13 -17.72 -37.24 1.25
C GLU A 13 -16.51 -37.25 2.21
N PRO A 14 -15.39 -37.91 1.89
CA PRO A 14 -14.24 -37.90 2.78
C PRO A 14 -13.70 -36.46 2.93
N PRO A 15 -13.47 -35.97 4.17
CA PRO A 15 -12.81 -34.69 4.40
C PRO A 15 -11.51 -34.57 3.61
N PRO A 16 -11.15 -33.36 3.14
CA PRO A 16 -9.90 -33.14 2.40
C PRO A 16 -8.63 -33.55 3.18
N ASP A 17 -8.68 -33.48 4.52
CA ASP A 17 -7.72 -34.08 5.44
C ASP A 17 -8.48 -34.78 6.58
N LEU A 18 -8.57 -36.11 6.50
CA LEU A 18 -9.36 -36.93 7.42
C LEU A 18 -8.80 -36.96 8.83
N LEU A 19 -7.47 -37.00 8.97
CA LEU A 19 -6.85 -37.07 10.29
C LEU A 19 -7.04 -35.74 11.03
N LYS A 20 -6.81 -34.63 10.32
CA LYS A 20 -7.04 -33.28 10.85
C LYS A 20 -8.50 -33.05 11.21
N ALA A 21 -9.42 -33.40 10.31
CA ALA A 21 -10.85 -33.25 10.56
C ALA A 21 -11.31 -34.04 11.80
N ASN A 22 -10.84 -35.28 11.97
CA ASN A 22 -11.18 -36.11 13.11
C ASN A 22 -10.69 -35.54 14.44
N ASN A 23 -9.44 -35.05 14.49
CA ASN A 23 -8.88 -34.45 15.70
C ASN A 23 -9.64 -33.19 16.11
N ASN A 24 -9.90 -32.30 15.15
CA ASN A 24 -10.64 -31.06 15.39
C ASN A 24 -12.09 -31.33 15.80
N PHE A 25 -12.72 -32.33 15.20
CA PHE A 25 -14.06 -32.77 15.57
C PHE A 25 -14.12 -33.35 16.99
N ASP A 26 -13.12 -34.12 17.41
CA ASP A 26 -13.07 -34.68 18.78
C ASP A 26 -13.02 -33.58 19.86
N ILE A 27 -12.28 -32.48 19.60
CA ILE A 27 -12.24 -31.30 20.47
C ILE A 27 -13.61 -30.61 20.49
N PHE A 28 -14.17 -30.35 19.32
CA PHE A 28 -15.50 -29.72 19.17
C PHE A 28 -16.60 -30.51 19.89
N TYR A 29 -16.59 -31.83 19.74
CA TYR A 29 -17.51 -32.74 20.41
C TYR A 29 -17.38 -32.68 21.94
N SER A 30 -16.14 -32.59 22.44
CA SER A 30 -15.90 -32.40 23.87
C SER A 30 -16.54 -31.10 24.38
N ASN A 31 -16.38 -30.01 23.63
CA ASN A 31 -16.98 -28.71 23.98
C ASN A 31 -18.51 -28.76 23.99
N ILE A 32 -19.15 -29.43 23.02
CA ILE A 32 -20.61 -29.64 23.03
C ILE A 32 -21.06 -30.42 24.26
N LYS A 33 -20.32 -31.47 24.64
CA LYS A 33 -20.67 -32.31 25.80
C LYS A 33 -20.68 -31.51 27.11
N HIS A 34 -19.84 -30.49 27.23
CA HIS A 34 -19.77 -29.63 28.41
C HIS A 34 -20.74 -28.42 28.35
N SER A 35 -21.45 -28.22 27.24
CA SER A 35 -22.45 -27.15 27.10
C SER A 35 -23.77 -27.55 27.77
N THR A 36 -24.46 -26.57 28.36
CA THR A 36 -25.81 -26.69 28.89
C THR A 36 -26.84 -27.05 27.81
N ASN A 37 -26.57 -26.72 26.54
CA ASN A 37 -27.45 -26.95 25.39
C ASN A 37 -27.06 -28.20 24.56
N SER A 38 -26.32 -29.14 25.15
CA SER A 38 -25.73 -30.27 24.42
C SER A 38 -26.73 -31.05 23.55
N ASN A 39 -27.93 -31.35 24.07
CA ASN A 39 -28.95 -32.13 23.34
C ASN A 39 -29.48 -31.39 22.11
N LEU A 40 -29.68 -30.07 22.21
CA LEU A 40 -30.13 -29.25 21.09
C LEU A 40 -29.08 -29.26 19.97
N TYR A 41 -27.82 -29.02 20.32
CA TYR A 41 -26.70 -28.99 19.38
C TYR A 41 -26.52 -30.34 18.67
N TYR A 42 -26.66 -31.46 19.40
CA TYR A 42 -26.64 -32.78 18.79
C TYR A 42 -27.77 -33.00 17.79
N ASN A 43 -28.98 -32.54 18.10
CA ASN A 43 -30.12 -32.68 17.20
C ASN A 43 -29.92 -31.87 15.91
N ILE A 44 -29.42 -30.63 16.01
CA ILE A 44 -29.11 -29.79 14.84
C ILE A 44 -28.09 -30.49 13.94
N ILE A 45 -26.98 -30.98 14.51
CA ILE A 45 -25.93 -31.63 13.71
C ILE A 45 -26.45 -32.94 13.08
N ASN A 46 -27.20 -33.76 13.82
CA ASN A 46 -27.69 -35.06 13.32
C ASN A 46 -28.78 -34.90 12.26
N ASN A 47 -29.62 -33.89 12.36
CA ASN A 47 -30.75 -33.71 11.45
C ASN A 47 -30.40 -32.89 10.21
N ASN A 48 -29.31 -32.10 10.22
CA ASN A 48 -28.94 -31.23 9.11
C ASN A 48 -27.65 -31.68 8.40
N SER A 49 -27.80 -32.28 7.21
CA SER A 49 -26.66 -32.75 6.40
C SER A 49 -25.74 -31.62 5.92
N ASN A 50 -26.28 -30.40 5.70
CA ASN A 50 -25.48 -29.25 5.28
C ASN A 50 -24.57 -28.75 6.40
N VAL A 51 -25.07 -28.72 7.65
CA VAL A 51 -24.25 -28.38 8.83
C VAL A 51 -23.09 -29.37 8.97
N ARG A 52 -23.34 -30.66 8.76
CA ARG A 52 -22.29 -31.68 8.78
C ARG A 52 -21.24 -31.44 7.70
N LYS A 53 -21.65 -31.19 6.45
CA LYS A 53 -20.73 -30.87 5.35
C LYS A 53 -19.88 -29.63 5.66
N LEU A 54 -20.49 -28.58 6.20
CA LEU A 54 -19.80 -27.35 6.60
C LEU A 54 -18.72 -27.65 7.65
N LEU A 55 -19.07 -28.37 8.71
CA LEU A 55 -18.13 -28.75 9.79
C LEU A 55 -16.97 -29.60 9.26
N ILE A 56 -17.24 -30.59 8.40
CA ILE A 56 -16.19 -31.44 7.78
C ILE A 56 -15.17 -30.58 7.03
N HIS A 57 -15.64 -29.62 6.23
CA HIS A 57 -14.76 -28.77 5.43
C HIS A 57 -13.99 -27.77 6.31
N ILE A 58 -14.65 -27.15 7.29
CA ILE A 58 -13.98 -26.26 8.24
C ILE A 58 -12.88 -27.01 9.00
N PHE A 59 -13.21 -28.15 9.62
CA PHE A 59 -12.26 -28.92 10.43
C PHE A 59 -11.14 -29.56 9.61
N GLY A 60 -11.42 -29.97 8.36
CA GLY A 60 -10.43 -30.54 7.47
C GLY A 60 -9.51 -29.51 6.83
N ILE A 61 -9.92 -28.24 6.70
CA ILE A 61 -9.18 -27.23 5.91
C ILE A 61 -8.69 -26.08 6.78
N SER A 62 -9.57 -25.39 7.49
CA SER A 62 -9.29 -24.10 8.15
C SER A 62 -9.03 -24.26 9.65
N ASP A 63 -7.78 -24.06 10.05
CA ASP A 63 -7.40 -24.01 11.47
C ASP A 63 -8.00 -22.79 12.16
N PHE A 64 -8.04 -21.66 11.45
CA PHE A 64 -8.59 -20.42 11.95
C PHE A 64 -10.09 -20.52 12.27
N LEU A 65 -10.91 -20.98 11.32
CA LEU A 65 -12.35 -21.10 11.53
C LEU A 65 -12.67 -22.19 12.57
N THR A 66 -11.87 -23.25 12.63
CA THR A 66 -11.96 -24.26 13.70
C THR A 66 -11.76 -23.63 15.08
N LEU A 67 -10.75 -22.77 15.24
CA LEU A 67 -10.49 -22.08 16.51
C LEU A 67 -11.62 -21.12 16.86
N CYS A 68 -12.08 -20.30 15.91
CA CYS A 68 -13.21 -19.37 16.10
C CYS A 68 -14.48 -20.11 16.55
N LEU A 69 -14.77 -21.25 15.90
CA LEU A 69 -15.94 -22.07 16.17
C LEU A 69 -15.86 -22.71 17.56
N ASN A 70 -14.71 -23.26 17.95
CA ASN A 70 -14.51 -23.83 19.28
C ASN A 70 -14.61 -22.78 20.40
N LYS A 71 -14.13 -21.56 20.18
CA LYS A 71 -14.24 -20.46 21.15
C LYS A 71 -15.65 -19.84 21.23
N ASN A 72 -16.48 -19.99 20.18
CA ASN A 72 -17.77 -19.32 20.06
C ASN A 72 -18.90 -20.31 19.73
N LEU A 73 -18.94 -21.44 20.46
CA LEU A 73 -19.86 -22.55 20.20
C LEU A 73 -21.34 -22.14 20.15
N GLU A 74 -21.80 -21.40 21.15
CA GLU A 74 -23.21 -20.99 21.22
C GLU A 74 -23.58 -20.04 20.07
N TYR A 75 -22.64 -19.15 19.72
CA TYR A 75 -22.82 -18.22 18.62
C TYR A 75 -22.85 -18.92 17.26
N PHE A 76 -22.06 -19.99 17.06
CA PHE A 76 -22.12 -20.82 15.86
C PHE A 76 -23.54 -21.37 15.63
N PHE A 77 -24.15 -21.97 16.66
CA PHE A 77 -25.51 -22.49 16.55
C PHE A 77 -26.55 -21.38 16.39
N SER A 78 -26.35 -20.23 17.04
CA SER A 78 -27.18 -19.05 16.80
C SER A 78 -27.13 -18.60 15.34
N ILE A 79 -26.00 -18.70 14.64
CA ILE A 79 -25.92 -18.37 13.20
C ILE A 79 -26.70 -19.39 12.36
N ILE A 80 -26.67 -20.66 12.73
CA ILE A 80 -27.40 -21.72 12.01
C ILE A 80 -28.91 -21.57 12.15
N ASP A 81 -29.38 -21.19 13.33
CA ASP A 81 -30.81 -21.14 13.65
C ASP A 81 -31.49 -19.82 13.24
N ASN A 82 -30.72 -18.77 12.94
CA ASN A 82 -31.25 -17.45 12.59
C ASN A 82 -30.96 -17.06 11.13
N SER A 83 -31.68 -16.05 10.63
CA SER A 83 -31.30 -15.42 9.37
C SER A 83 -29.93 -14.74 9.49
N PRO A 84 -29.20 -14.54 8.37
CA PRO A 84 -27.96 -13.77 8.36
C PRO A 84 -28.15 -12.34 8.88
N GLU A 85 -29.29 -11.72 8.58
CA GLU A 85 -29.65 -10.37 9.00
C GLU A 85 -29.88 -10.28 10.52
N ASP A 86 -30.58 -11.26 11.09
CA ASP A 86 -30.79 -11.35 12.55
C ASP A 86 -29.46 -11.60 13.26
N SER A 87 -28.63 -12.49 12.72
CA SER A 87 -27.29 -12.78 13.26
C SER A 87 -26.37 -11.57 13.23
N GLN A 88 -26.45 -10.75 12.18
CA GLN A 88 -25.76 -9.46 12.11
C GLN A 88 -26.29 -8.48 13.16
N THR A 89 -27.61 -8.38 13.32
CA THR A 89 -28.25 -7.49 14.30
C THR A 89 -27.84 -7.86 15.72
N ASN A 90 -27.80 -9.16 16.04
CA ASN A 90 -27.31 -9.67 17.31
C ASN A 90 -25.85 -9.31 17.55
N LEU A 91 -24.99 -9.41 16.53
CA LEU A 91 -23.59 -8.99 16.65
C LEU A 91 -23.44 -7.48 16.90
N VAL A 92 -24.25 -6.64 16.25
CA VAL A 92 -24.27 -5.19 16.50
C VAL A 92 -24.75 -4.89 17.93
N SER A 93 -25.72 -5.65 18.44
CA SER A 93 -26.15 -5.56 19.84
C SER A 93 -25.02 -5.91 20.80
N ASP A 94 -24.28 -6.99 20.55
CA ASP A 94 -23.11 -7.39 21.34
C ASP A 94 -22.03 -6.28 21.36
N ILE A 95 -21.77 -5.68 20.19
CA ILE A 95 -20.85 -4.56 20.03
C ILE A 95 -21.27 -3.37 20.91
N ASN A 96 -22.56 -2.99 20.88
CA ASN A 96 -23.11 -1.91 21.71
C ASN A 96 -23.05 -2.24 23.21
N SER A 97 -23.27 -3.50 23.58
CA SER A 97 -23.18 -4.00 24.95
C SER A 97 -21.76 -3.85 25.51
N VAL A 98 -20.73 -4.17 24.72
CA VAL A 98 -19.32 -3.98 25.11
C VAL A 98 -19.01 -2.49 25.37
N TYR A 99 -19.50 -1.59 24.52
CA TYR A 99 -19.35 -0.15 24.75
C TYR A 99 -20.03 0.30 26.04
N GLY A 100 -21.28 -0.12 26.28
CA GLY A 100 -22.02 0.19 27.50
C GLY A 100 -21.32 -0.31 28.77
N LYS A 101 -20.82 -1.55 28.75
CA LYS A 101 -20.02 -2.14 29.84
C LYS A 101 -18.76 -1.33 30.11
N TYR A 102 -18.04 -0.89 29.07
CA TYR A 102 -16.83 -0.07 29.22
C TYR A 102 -17.15 1.33 29.78
N TYR A 103 -18.23 1.95 29.29
CA TYR A 103 -18.71 3.26 29.75
C TYR A 103 -18.99 3.25 31.26
N GLU A 104 -19.68 2.23 31.77
CA GLU A 104 -19.93 2.09 33.21
C GLU A 104 -18.64 1.82 34.01
N LYS A 105 -17.71 1.03 33.47
CA LYS A 105 -16.42 0.76 34.13
C LYS A 105 -15.55 2.00 34.27
N ILE A 106 -15.55 2.89 33.28
CA ILE A 106 -14.83 4.16 33.37
C ILE A 106 -15.35 5.03 34.52
N LYS A 107 -16.63 4.93 34.90
CA LYS A 107 -17.15 5.65 36.07
C LYS A 107 -16.66 5.05 37.39
N ASN A 108 -16.51 3.72 37.45
CA ASN A 108 -16.35 2.99 38.71
C ASN A 108 -14.90 2.59 39.02
N ILE A 109 -14.07 2.38 38.00
CA ILE A 109 -12.68 1.93 38.12
C ILE A 109 -11.79 3.09 37.68
N LYS A 110 -10.83 3.52 38.51
CA LYS A 110 -9.87 4.60 38.15
C LYS A 110 -8.67 4.10 37.35
N ASP A 111 -8.26 2.85 37.52
CA ASP A 111 -7.13 2.26 36.82
C ASP A 111 -7.42 1.99 35.33
N SER A 112 -6.74 2.72 34.43
CA SER A 112 -6.88 2.58 32.98
C SER A 112 -6.37 1.25 32.44
N GLU A 113 -5.39 0.63 33.09
CA GLU A 113 -4.76 -0.59 32.59
C GLU A 113 -5.71 -1.78 32.72
N ILE A 114 -6.40 -1.89 33.87
CA ILE A 114 -7.41 -2.92 34.11
C ILE A 114 -8.57 -2.79 33.11
N ARG A 115 -9.09 -1.57 32.90
CA ARG A 115 -10.18 -1.31 31.94
C ARG A 115 -9.78 -1.69 30.52
N ASN A 116 -8.57 -1.29 30.10
CA ASN A 116 -8.07 -1.56 28.76
C ASN A 116 -7.89 -3.06 28.53
N LYS A 117 -7.38 -3.84 29.49
CA LYS A 117 -7.18 -5.29 29.33
C LYS A 117 -8.48 -6.03 28.99
N GLU A 118 -9.58 -5.68 29.64
CA GLU A 118 -10.88 -6.29 29.35
C GLU A 118 -11.48 -5.83 28.02
N LEU A 119 -11.35 -4.54 27.69
CA LEU A 119 -11.76 -4.02 26.38
C LEU A 119 -11.03 -4.75 25.24
N PHE A 120 -9.72 -5.00 25.42
CA PHE A 120 -8.90 -5.71 24.45
C PHE A 120 -9.44 -7.12 24.20
N LYS A 121 -9.77 -7.84 25.28
CA LYS A 121 -10.36 -9.18 25.21
C LYS A 121 -11.72 -9.16 24.51
N ASP A 122 -12.62 -8.29 24.94
CA ASP A 122 -13.99 -8.22 24.41
C ASP A 122 -13.99 -7.89 22.90
N LEU A 123 -13.16 -6.96 22.43
CA LEU A 123 -13.02 -6.64 21.00
C LEU A 123 -12.49 -7.80 20.15
N ARG A 124 -11.58 -8.62 20.71
CA ARG A 124 -11.04 -9.80 20.01
C ARG A 124 -12.07 -10.91 19.88
N LEU A 125 -12.90 -11.11 20.91
CA LEU A 125 -14.04 -12.05 20.85
C LEU A 125 -15.07 -11.58 19.81
N LEU A 126 -15.38 -10.29 19.77
CA LEU A 126 -16.25 -9.72 18.73
C LEU A 126 -15.69 -9.93 17.31
N LYS A 127 -14.37 -9.75 17.11
CA LYS A 127 -13.72 -10.04 15.81
C LYS A 127 -13.83 -11.52 15.43
N GLN A 128 -13.72 -12.44 16.38
CA GLN A 128 -13.89 -13.88 16.12
C GLN A 128 -15.34 -14.19 15.71
N LYS A 129 -16.33 -13.65 16.42
CA LYS A 129 -17.75 -13.76 16.06
C LYS A 129 -18.03 -13.21 14.65
N LEU A 130 -17.57 -12.00 14.36
CA LEU A 130 -17.58 -11.38 13.03
C LEU A 130 -17.03 -12.34 11.97
N SER A 131 -15.81 -12.85 12.20
CA SER A 131 -15.12 -13.71 11.24
C SER A 131 -15.92 -14.98 10.96
N LEU A 132 -16.54 -15.57 11.99
CA LEU A 132 -17.36 -16.76 11.88
C LEU A 132 -18.67 -16.49 11.13
N LEU A 133 -19.37 -15.40 11.46
CA LEU A 133 -20.61 -15.01 10.79
C LEU A 133 -20.39 -14.81 9.28
N VAL A 134 -19.37 -14.02 8.91
CA VAL A 134 -19.09 -13.77 7.50
C VAL A 134 -18.63 -15.06 6.80
N ALA A 135 -17.71 -15.82 7.41
CA ALA A 135 -17.19 -17.02 6.79
C ALA A 135 -18.26 -18.09 6.53
N ILE A 136 -19.21 -18.28 7.45
CA ILE A 136 -20.30 -19.24 7.25
C ILE A 136 -21.17 -18.82 6.07
N ASN A 137 -21.60 -17.57 6.02
CA ASN A 137 -22.46 -17.06 4.94
C ASN A 137 -21.76 -17.01 3.58
N ASP A 138 -20.44 -16.80 3.58
CA ASP A 138 -19.60 -16.85 2.38
C ASP A 138 -19.44 -18.30 1.87
N LEU A 139 -19.09 -19.25 2.77
CA LEU A 139 -18.89 -20.66 2.41
C LEU A 139 -20.18 -21.33 1.94
N THR A 140 -21.33 -20.96 2.52
CA THR A 140 -22.64 -21.45 2.10
C THR A 140 -23.23 -20.68 0.91
N LYS A 141 -22.55 -19.64 0.42
CA LYS A 141 -22.98 -18.76 -0.69
C LYS A 141 -24.31 -18.05 -0.42
N VAL A 142 -24.69 -17.89 0.84
CA VAL A 142 -25.85 -17.09 1.25
C VAL A 142 -25.56 -15.61 1.00
N TRP A 143 -24.33 -15.18 1.25
CA TRP A 143 -23.85 -13.85 0.87
C TRP A 143 -23.03 -13.90 -0.42
N SER A 144 -23.35 -12.98 -1.33
CA SER A 144 -22.49 -12.65 -2.48
C SER A 144 -21.18 -12.02 -2.02
N LEU A 145 -20.18 -11.98 -2.89
CA LEU A 145 -18.90 -11.31 -2.58
C LEU A 145 -19.12 -9.86 -2.11
N THR A 146 -19.99 -9.10 -2.79
CA THR A 146 -20.27 -7.70 -2.43
C THR A 146 -20.82 -7.59 -1.02
N GLN A 147 -21.73 -8.49 -0.62
CA GLN A 147 -22.23 -8.54 0.75
C GLN A 147 -21.11 -8.92 1.73
N VAL A 148 -20.29 -9.93 1.43
CA VAL A 148 -19.17 -10.37 2.28
C VAL A 148 -18.22 -9.22 2.58
N ILE A 149 -17.75 -8.51 1.56
CA ILE A 149 -16.77 -7.42 1.72
C ILE A 149 -17.39 -6.21 2.42
N GLU A 150 -18.68 -5.94 2.18
CA GLU A 150 -19.44 -4.89 2.89
C GLU A 150 -19.57 -5.23 4.38
N LYS A 151 -19.94 -6.47 4.73
CA LYS A 151 -20.10 -6.88 6.14
C LYS A 151 -18.77 -6.89 6.89
N LEU A 152 -17.69 -7.33 6.25
CA LEU A 152 -16.34 -7.23 6.83
C LEU A 152 -15.96 -5.78 7.10
N SER A 153 -16.20 -4.89 6.14
CA SER A 153 -15.88 -3.46 6.25
C SER A 153 -16.73 -2.76 7.31
N PHE A 154 -18.04 -3.00 7.31
CA PHE A 154 -18.98 -2.44 8.27
C PHE A 154 -18.61 -2.83 9.71
N LEU A 155 -18.33 -4.11 9.95
CA LEU A 155 -17.98 -4.55 11.29
C LEU A 155 -16.59 -4.06 11.71
N ALA A 156 -15.63 -3.91 10.79
CA ALA A 156 -14.36 -3.25 11.07
C ALA A 156 -14.56 -1.78 11.49
N ASP A 157 -15.42 -1.03 10.80
CA ASP A 157 -15.76 0.34 11.16
C ASP A 157 -16.32 0.42 12.58
N GLN A 158 -17.25 -0.48 12.96
CA GLN A 158 -17.84 -0.48 14.29
C GLN A 158 -16.81 -0.72 15.40
N LEU A 159 -15.90 -1.69 15.20
CA LEU A 159 -14.87 -2.00 16.19
C LEU A 159 -13.83 -0.88 16.31
N ILE A 160 -13.44 -0.24 15.20
CA ILE A 160 -12.56 0.92 15.20
C ILE A 160 -13.25 2.12 15.87
N LYS A 161 -14.52 2.38 15.54
CA LYS A 161 -15.32 3.44 16.13
C LYS A 161 -15.40 3.31 17.64
N ILE A 162 -15.74 2.13 18.16
CA ILE A 162 -15.82 1.91 19.60
C ILE A 162 -14.46 2.04 20.27
N SER A 163 -13.38 1.54 19.63
CA SER A 163 -12.02 1.74 20.15
C SER A 163 -11.68 3.22 20.29
N VAL A 164 -12.03 4.04 19.29
CA VAL A 164 -11.85 5.50 19.34
C VAL A 164 -12.74 6.14 20.40
N ASP A 165 -14.02 5.78 20.47
CA ASP A 165 -14.96 6.32 21.46
C ASP A 165 -14.49 6.01 22.89
N CYS A 166 -13.99 4.79 23.15
CA CYS A 166 -13.40 4.40 24.43
C CYS A 166 -12.16 5.21 24.81
N LEU A 167 -11.25 5.44 23.85
CA LEU A 167 -10.04 6.27 24.08
C LEU A 167 -10.39 7.73 24.35
N MET A 168 -11.34 8.29 23.60
CA MET A 168 -11.78 9.67 23.79
C MET A 168 -12.52 9.84 25.12
N LEU A 169 -13.32 8.86 25.52
CA LEU A 169 -13.98 8.87 26.82
C LEU A 169 -12.99 8.87 27.98
N ASP A 170 -11.93 8.06 27.88
CA ASP A 170 -10.87 7.99 28.88
C ASP A 170 -10.14 9.33 29.01
N ALA A 171 -9.74 9.92 27.87
CA ALA A 171 -9.08 11.21 27.84
C ALA A 171 -9.96 12.35 28.38
N TYR A 172 -11.26 12.36 28.05
CA TYR A 172 -12.23 13.30 28.63
C TYR A 172 -12.29 13.17 30.16
N LYS A 173 -12.34 11.94 30.69
CA LYS A 173 -12.40 11.69 32.14
C LYS A 173 -11.12 12.09 32.87
N ASN A 174 -9.98 12.02 32.19
CA ASN A 174 -8.70 12.48 32.70
C ASN A 174 -8.50 14.01 32.57
N GLY A 175 -9.50 14.74 32.04
CA GLY A 175 -9.46 16.20 31.95
C GLY A 175 -8.62 16.76 30.80
N GLU A 176 -8.28 15.94 29.81
CA GLU A 176 -7.46 16.35 28.65
C GLU A 176 -8.20 17.34 27.74
N PHE A 177 -9.53 17.29 27.69
CA PHE A 177 -10.39 18.22 26.95
C PHE A 177 -11.80 18.27 27.52
N LYS A 178 -12.56 19.31 27.18
CA LYS A 178 -13.97 19.46 27.59
C LYS A 178 -14.93 19.00 26.49
N LEU A 179 -15.79 18.03 26.78
CA LEU A 179 -16.90 17.68 25.89
C LEU A 179 -18.19 18.41 26.30
N ASN A 180 -19.01 18.75 25.31
CA ASN A 180 -20.37 19.26 25.55
C ASN A 180 -21.30 18.16 26.09
N SER A 181 -21.01 16.89 25.80
CA SER A 181 -21.71 15.72 26.34
C SER A 181 -20.78 14.50 26.43
N ALA A 182 -21.07 13.58 27.36
CA ALA A 182 -20.40 12.27 27.39
C ALA A 182 -20.94 11.31 26.31
N SER A 183 -22.02 11.68 25.59
CA SER A 183 -22.56 10.88 24.49
C SER A 183 -21.75 11.09 23.19
N ASN A 184 -21.26 9.99 22.62
CA ASN A 184 -20.43 9.94 21.39
C ASN A 184 -19.16 10.82 21.46
N PRO A 185 -18.24 10.51 22.39
CA PRO A 185 -17.05 11.32 22.64
C PRO A 185 -16.14 11.42 21.41
N GLY A 186 -16.08 10.41 20.54
CA GLY A 186 -15.33 10.47 19.29
C GLY A 186 -15.87 11.54 18.33
N HIS A 187 -17.20 11.56 18.10
CA HIS A 187 -17.82 12.54 17.21
C HIS A 187 -17.69 13.97 17.72
N GLN A 188 -17.71 14.14 19.04
CA GLN A 188 -17.53 15.42 19.69
C GLN A 188 -16.06 15.80 19.90
N SER A 189 -15.11 14.94 19.52
CA SER A 189 -13.66 15.22 19.57
C SER A 189 -13.18 15.98 18.33
N SER A 190 -11.92 16.43 18.32
CA SER A 190 -11.27 16.95 17.09
C SER A 190 -10.54 15.85 16.33
N TYR A 191 -10.53 14.62 16.84
CA TYR A 191 -9.84 13.49 16.24
C TYR A 191 -10.63 12.92 15.06
N ILE A 192 -9.94 12.56 13.98
CA ILE A 192 -10.55 12.04 12.75
C ILE A 192 -9.78 10.79 12.34
N ILE A 193 -10.49 9.69 12.09
CA ILE A 193 -9.93 8.51 11.44
C ILE A 193 -10.57 8.36 10.07
N LEU A 194 -9.74 8.43 9.03
CA LEU A 194 -10.13 8.06 7.67
C LEU A 194 -9.72 6.63 7.39
N ALA A 195 -10.63 5.84 6.84
CA ALA A 195 -10.28 4.62 6.14
C ALA A 195 -9.89 4.94 4.71
N VAL A 196 -8.82 4.32 4.23
CA VAL A 196 -8.38 4.35 2.83
C VAL A 196 -8.23 2.92 2.32
N GLY A 197 -7.72 2.73 1.10
CA GLY A 197 -7.49 1.39 0.55
C GLY A 197 -8.75 0.52 0.51
N LYS A 198 -8.64 -0.75 0.92
CA LYS A 198 -9.77 -1.69 0.87
C LYS A 198 -10.88 -1.34 1.86
N LEU A 199 -10.54 -0.93 3.08
CA LEU A 199 -11.55 -0.52 4.08
C LEU A 199 -12.32 0.72 3.60
N GLY A 200 -11.59 1.69 3.03
CA GLY A 200 -12.19 2.90 2.47
C GLY A 200 -13.18 2.60 1.33
N GLY A 201 -12.86 1.62 0.49
CA GLY A 201 -13.73 1.16 -0.60
C GLY A 201 -14.95 0.34 -0.17
N ASN A 202 -15.08 -0.01 1.12
CA ASN A 202 -15.98 -1.07 1.61
C ASN A 202 -15.69 -2.44 0.98
N GLU A 203 -14.41 -2.71 0.71
CA GLU A 203 -13.92 -3.87 0.00
C GLU A 203 -12.92 -4.68 0.84
N LEU A 204 -13.09 -4.75 2.17
CA LEU A 204 -12.19 -5.46 3.07
C LEU A 204 -12.12 -6.98 2.78
N ASN A 205 -11.02 -7.64 3.17
CA ASN A 205 -10.89 -9.09 3.16
C ASN A 205 -10.79 -9.65 4.59
N TYR A 206 -10.82 -10.98 4.74
CA TYR A 206 -10.71 -11.67 6.03
C TYR A 206 -9.43 -11.36 6.80
N SER A 207 -8.28 -11.33 6.10
CA SER A 207 -6.97 -11.09 6.69
C SER A 207 -6.23 -10.00 5.92
N SER A 208 -6.81 -8.79 5.93
CA SER A 208 -6.18 -7.56 5.42
C SER A 208 -5.87 -6.62 6.58
N ASP A 209 -4.83 -5.80 6.39
CA ASP A 209 -4.61 -4.63 7.24
C ASP A 209 -5.76 -3.64 7.05
N VAL A 210 -6.06 -2.86 8.09
CA VAL A 210 -6.92 -1.69 7.99
C VAL A 210 -6.03 -0.47 7.70
N ASP A 211 -6.13 0.03 6.48
CA ASP A 211 -5.39 1.21 6.05
C ASP A 211 -6.07 2.48 6.59
N LEU A 212 -5.39 3.21 7.47
CA LEU A 212 -5.94 4.34 8.20
C LEU A 212 -5.08 5.60 8.05
N ILE A 213 -5.74 6.76 8.07
CA ILE A 213 -5.10 8.07 8.25
C ILE A 213 -5.72 8.72 9.48
N ALA A 214 -4.89 9.06 10.47
CA ALA A 214 -5.30 9.81 11.64
C ALA A 214 -5.04 11.30 11.41
N LEU A 215 -6.10 12.10 11.54
CA LEU A 215 -6.05 13.55 11.49
C LEU A 215 -6.64 14.16 12.76
N TYR A 216 -6.37 15.43 13.00
CA TYR A 216 -7.11 16.23 13.96
C TYR A 216 -7.45 17.61 13.39
N ASP A 217 -8.66 18.08 13.65
CA ASP A 217 -9.12 19.42 13.26
C ASP A 217 -8.46 20.47 14.17
N ASP A 218 -7.44 21.14 13.64
CA ASP A 218 -6.68 22.20 14.28
C ASP A 218 -7.37 23.58 14.23
N ASN A 219 -8.42 23.72 13.41
CA ASN A 219 -9.21 24.95 13.31
C ASN A 219 -10.35 25.00 14.34
N ASN A 220 -10.86 23.84 14.73
CA ASN A 220 -11.85 23.68 15.81
C ASN A 220 -11.33 22.71 16.88
N VAL A 221 -10.09 22.90 17.36
CA VAL A 221 -9.61 22.15 18.52
C VAL A 221 -10.54 22.49 19.67
N ILE A 222 -11.32 21.51 20.12
CA ILE A 222 -12.07 21.59 21.37
C ILE A 222 -11.14 22.10 22.45
N ASN A 223 -11.64 22.91 23.38
CA ASN A 223 -10.96 23.40 24.59
C ASN A 223 -10.04 22.35 25.23
N TYR A 224 -8.86 22.18 24.65
CA TYR A 224 -7.88 21.17 25.00
C TYR A 224 -7.13 21.76 26.18
N SER A 225 -7.23 21.08 27.32
CA SER A 225 -6.71 21.50 28.61
C SER A 225 -5.60 20.58 29.11
N GLY A 226 -5.18 19.63 28.28
CA GLY A 226 -4.07 18.74 28.58
C GLY A 226 -2.72 19.46 28.62
N SER A 227 -1.75 18.81 29.26
CA SER A 227 -0.40 19.37 29.46
C SER A 227 0.51 19.29 28.24
N LYS A 228 0.13 18.53 27.20
CA LYS A 228 0.93 18.28 25.99
C LYS A 228 0.51 19.19 24.86
N SER A 229 1.24 19.21 23.74
CA SER A 229 0.67 19.82 22.53
C SER A 229 -0.49 18.96 21.98
N PRO A 230 -1.49 19.53 21.28
CA PRO A 230 -2.54 18.75 20.63
C PRO A 230 -1.98 17.65 19.71
N GLN A 231 -0.89 17.94 18.98
CA GLN A 231 -0.21 16.96 18.13
C GLN A 231 0.31 15.77 18.95
N GLU A 232 1.05 16.02 20.04
CA GLU A 232 1.57 14.96 20.91
C GLU A 232 0.44 14.14 21.55
N PHE A 233 -0.65 14.79 21.93
CA PHE A 233 -1.83 14.14 22.46
C PHE A 233 -2.47 13.21 21.43
N PHE A 234 -2.77 13.69 20.23
CA PHE A 234 -3.40 12.87 19.19
C PHE A 234 -2.47 11.76 18.69
N VAL A 235 -1.15 11.99 18.62
CA VAL A 235 -0.17 10.91 18.37
C VAL A 235 -0.26 9.82 19.43
N LYS A 236 -0.32 10.19 20.73
CA LYS A 236 -0.47 9.23 21.83
C LYS A 236 -1.78 8.43 21.72
N ILE A 237 -2.89 9.10 21.39
CA ILE A 237 -4.18 8.46 21.15
C ILE A 237 -4.08 7.47 19.98
N THR A 238 -3.49 7.87 18.85
CA THR A 238 -3.35 6.98 17.69
C THR A 238 -2.48 5.78 18.00
N SER A 239 -1.38 5.95 18.75
CA SER A 239 -0.56 4.83 19.23
C SER A 239 -1.35 3.88 20.15
N ALA A 240 -2.21 4.41 21.02
CA ALA A 240 -3.08 3.60 21.86
C ALA A 240 -4.13 2.83 21.04
N LEU A 241 -4.68 3.45 19.98
CA LEU A 241 -5.58 2.79 19.03
C LEU A 241 -4.87 1.63 18.29
N VAL A 242 -3.65 1.86 17.79
CA VAL A 242 -2.82 0.81 17.18
C VAL A 242 -2.62 -0.34 18.17
N LYS A 243 -2.32 -0.05 19.44
CA LYS A 243 -2.16 -1.08 20.49
C LYS A 243 -3.44 -1.89 20.69
N ILE A 244 -4.59 -1.23 20.87
CA ILE A 244 -5.91 -1.89 21.04
C ILE A 244 -6.18 -2.88 19.90
N LEU A 245 -5.96 -2.42 18.66
CA LEU A 245 -6.33 -3.17 17.46
C LEU A 245 -5.33 -4.27 17.11
N SER A 246 -4.03 -3.97 17.15
CA SER A 246 -2.98 -4.80 16.54
C SER A 246 -2.19 -5.68 17.51
N GLU A 247 -2.19 -5.39 18.82
CA GLU A 247 -1.45 -6.21 19.79
C GLU A 247 -1.96 -7.66 19.81
N ARG A 248 -1.05 -8.63 19.84
CA ARG A 248 -1.42 -10.05 19.92
C ARG A 248 -1.50 -10.48 21.38
N THR A 249 -2.62 -11.08 21.74
CA THR A 249 -2.89 -11.67 23.06
C THR A 249 -3.27 -13.15 22.91
N GLU A 250 -3.56 -13.85 24.00
CA GLU A 250 -4.14 -15.21 23.97
C GLU A 250 -5.48 -15.30 23.21
N ASP A 251 -6.18 -14.17 23.08
CA ASP A 251 -7.43 -14.05 22.33
C ASP A 251 -7.22 -13.59 20.88
N GLY A 252 -5.96 -13.44 20.46
CA GLY A 252 -5.57 -12.99 19.12
C GLY A 252 -5.42 -11.47 19.04
N TYR A 253 -5.85 -10.89 17.92
CA TYR A 253 -5.82 -9.46 17.62
C TYR A 253 -7.14 -9.05 16.96
N VAL A 254 -7.43 -7.74 16.92
CA VAL A 254 -8.63 -7.21 16.24
C VAL A 254 -8.30 -7.00 14.76
N PHE A 255 -7.44 -6.02 14.47
CA PHE A 255 -6.94 -5.72 13.12
C PHE A 255 -5.47 -5.32 13.17
N ARG A 256 -4.73 -5.74 12.15
CA ARG A 256 -3.43 -5.11 11.82
C ARG A 256 -3.73 -3.75 11.23
N THR A 257 -3.00 -2.73 11.67
CA THR A 257 -3.22 -1.35 11.25
C THR A 257 -2.08 -0.89 10.36
N ASP A 258 -2.40 -0.21 9.27
CA ASP A 258 -1.40 0.39 8.38
C ASP A 258 -1.66 1.90 8.22
N PHE A 259 -0.70 2.71 8.67
CA PHE A 259 -0.73 4.18 8.56
C PHE A 259 0.27 4.71 7.52
N ARG A 260 0.81 3.85 6.64
CA ARG A 260 1.81 4.23 5.62
C ARG A 260 1.23 5.05 4.47
N LEU A 261 -0.08 5.05 4.29
CA LEU A 261 -0.76 5.87 3.27
C LEU A 261 -1.04 7.31 3.71
N ARG A 262 -0.63 7.70 4.93
CA ARG A 262 -0.70 9.10 5.39
C ARG A 262 0.32 9.99 4.64
N PRO A 263 0.08 11.31 4.56
CA PRO A 263 1.03 12.28 4.01
C PRO A 263 2.47 12.04 4.47
N ASP A 264 3.41 11.83 3.55
CA ASP A 264 4.84 11.58 3.82
C ASP A 264 5.11 10.75 5.09
N ALA A 265 4.62 9.50 5.10
CA ALA A 265 4.69 8.61 6.25
C ALA A 265 6.11 8.39 6.84
N GLY A 266 7.17 8.71 6.10
CA GLY A 266 8.56 8.64 6.59
C GLY A 266 8.98 9.86 7.41
N ALA A 267 8.38 11.02 7.17
CA ALA A 267 8.75 12.29 7.79
C ALA A 267 7.67 12.87 8.71
N THR A 268 6.43 12.38 8.65
CA THR A 268 5.30 12.92 9.41
C THR A 268 4.95 12.08 10.63
N PRO A 269 4.40 12.71 11.69
CA PRO A 269 3.85 12.01 12.85
C PRO A 269 2.71 11.06 12.45
N LEU A 270 2.35 10.16 13.36
CA LEU A 270 1.26 9.20 13.16
C LEU A 270 -0.12 9.88 13.02
N ALA A 271 -0.31 11.05 13.65
CA ALA A 271 -1.49 11.90 13.53
C ALA A 271 -1.08 13.30 13.07
N LEU A 272 -1.75 13.84 12.03
CA LEU A 272 -1.48 15.15 11.45
C LEU A 272 -2.64 16.13 11.69
N SER A 273 -2.34 17.42 11.79
CA SER A 273 -3.38 18.46 11.69
C SER A 273 -4.00 18.44 10.28
N VAL A 274 -5.29 18.76 10.18
CA VAL A 274 -5.98 18.93 8.89
C VAL A 274 -5.23 19.92 7.99
N THR A 275 -4.83 21.08 8.52
CA THR A 275 -4.12 22.12 7.75
C THR A 275 -2.82 21.60 7.12
N ALA A 276 -2.00 20.88 7.89
CA ALA A 276 -0.74 20.31 7.37
C ALA A 276 -0.99 19.24 6.28
N ALA A 277 -2.01 18.41 6.46
CA ALA A 277 -2.36 17.40 5.46
C ALA A 277 -2.87 18.04 4.15
N GLU A 278 -3.73 19.06 4.23
CA GLU A 278 -4.20 19.81 3.06
C GLU A 278 -3.03 20.47 2.33
N THR A 279 -2.16 21.17 3.06
CA THR A 279 -0.95 21.81 2.50
C THR A 279 -0.05 20.80 1.78
N TYR A 280 0.13 19.60 2.34
CA TYR A 280 0.91 18.54 1.71
C TYR A 280 0.29 18.09 0.37
N TYR A 281 -1.00 17.77 0.37
CA TYR A 281 -1.68 17.28 -0.83
C TYR A 281 -1.71 18.34 -1.94
N GLU A 282 -1.91 19.61 -1.59
CA GLU A 282 -1.88 20.72 -2.54
C GLU A 282 -0.50 20.95 -3.15
N SER A 283 0.57 20.85 -2.35
CA SER A 283 1.92 21.23 -2.78
C SER A 283 2.72 20.09 -3.43
N VAL A 284 2.75 18.91 -2.79
CA VAL A 284 3.68 17.82 -3.15
C VAL A 284 3.01 16.47 -3.34
N GLY A 285 1.68 16.38 -3.16
CA GLY A 285 0.93 15.13 -3.21
C GLY A 285 1.16 14.32 -4.50
N GLN A 286 1.42 13.03 -4.33
CA GLN A 286 1.77 12.08 -5.38
C GLN A 286 0.56 11.54 -6.10
N ASN A 287 0.77 11.00 -7.29
CA ASN A 287 -0.33 10.48 -8.08
C ASN A 287 -0.95 9.20 -7.48
N TRP A 288 -0.14 8.31 -6.92
CA TRP A 288 -0.67 7.12 -6.26
C TRP A 288 -1.52 7.49 -5.03
N GLU A 289 -1.20 8.60 -4.35
CA GLU A 289 -2.01 9.10 -3.23
C GLU A 289 -3.40 9.55 -3.71
N ARG A 290 -3.51 10.07 -4.93
CA ARG A 290 -4.83 10.39 -5.52
C ARG A 290 -5.68 9.14 -5.68
N ALA A 291 -5.09 8.06 -6.23
CA ALA A 291 -5.78 6.78 -6.37
C ALA A 291 -6.21 6.21 -5.00
N ALA A 292 -5.35 6.33 -3.97
CA ALA A 292 -5.69 5.93 -2.61
C ALA A 292 -6.86 6.78 -2.05
N MET A 293 -6.85 8.09 -2.30
CA MET A 293 -7.88 9.02 -1.81
C MET A 293 -9.23 8.91 -2.53
N ILE A 294 -9.32 8.25 -3.70
CA ILE A 294 -10.62 7.88 -4.31
C ILE A 294 -11.48 7.10 -3.31
N LYS A 295 -10.83 6.22 -2.53
CA LYS A 295 -11.50 5.34 -1.57
C LYS A 295 -11.63 5.95 -0.17
N ALA A 296 -11.12 7.16 0.07
CA ALA A 296 -11.07 7.72 1.41
C ALA A 296 -12.47 8.03 1.97
N ARG A 297 -12.74 7.63 3.21
CA ARG A 297 -13.96 7.99 3.96
C ARG A 297 -13.69 8.07 5.47
N PRO A 298 -14.36 8.95 6.22
CA PRO A 298 -14.25 8.99 7.67
C PRO A 298 -15.02 7.81 8.29
N ILE A 299 -14.41 7.13 9.26
CA ILE A 299 -15.01 5.95 9.91
C ILE A 299 -15.13 6.06 11.43
N ALA A 300 -14.32 6.91 12.07
CA ALA A 300 -14.36 7.12 13.51
C ALA A 300 -13.88 8.53 13.87
N GLY A 301 -14.20 8.97 15.09
CA GLY A 301 -13.95 10.34 15.52
C GLY A 301 -14.98 11.32 14.93
N ASN A 302 -14.53 12.53 14.61
CA ASN A 302 -15.34 13.61 14.06
C ASN A 302 -15.60 13.40 12.56
N ILE A 303 -16.67 12.65 12.27
CA ILE A 303 -17.11 12.32 10.92
C ILE A 303 -17.39 13.58 10.07
N LYS A 304 -17.93 14.63 10.68
CA LYS A 304 -18.24 15.89 9.98
C LYS A 304 -16.98 16.60 9.50
N ALA A 305 -15.96 16.71 10.36
CA ALA A 305 -14.67 17.30 10.00
C ALA A 305 -13.95 16.46 8.94
N GLY A 306 -13.95 15.12 9.08
CA GLY A 306 -13.37 14.22 8.07
C GLY A 306 -14.04 14.35 6.69
N ASN A 307 -15.37 14.49 6.64
CA ASN A 307 -16.10 14.77 5.39
C ASN A 307 -15.73 16.13 4.79
N MET A 308 -15.50 17.15 5.62
CA MET A 308 -15.05 18.46 5.15
C MET A 308 -13.65 18.36 4.53
N PHE A 309 -12.73 17.67 5.18
CA PHE A 309 -11.39 17.43 4.66
C PHE A 309 -11.40 16.75 3.28
N ILE A 310 -12.17 15.66 3.12
CA ILE A 310 -12.31 14.98 1.81
C ILE A 310 -12.93 15.90 0.75
N LYS A 311 -13.90 16.74 1.15
CA LYS A 311 -14.49 17.74 0.25
C LYS A 311 -13.45 18.75 -0.21
N ASN A 312 -12.58 19.23 0.68
CA ASN A 312 -11.50 20.16 0.36
C ASN A 312 -10.45 19.53 -0.56
N LEU A 313 -10.18 18.23 -0.43
CA LEU A 313 -9.26 17.49 -1.30
C LEU A 313 -9.81 17.16 -2.70
N LYS A 314 -11.06 17.52 -3.01
CA LYS A 314 -11.63 17.26 -4.36
C LYS A 314 -10.76 17.78 -5.52
N PRO A 315 -10.15 18.99 -5.47
CA PRO A 315 -9.28 19.48 -6.54
C PRO A 315 -8.00 18.66 -6.70
N PHE A 316 -7.47 18.11 -5.60
CA PHE A 316 -6.30 17.24 -5.60
C PHE A 316 -6.60 15.89 -6.30
N ILE A 317 -7.75 15.28 -5.96
CA ILE A 317 -8.15 13.96 -6.48
C ILE A 317 -8.71 14.06 -7.91
N TRP A 318 -9.63 15.00 -8.15
CA TRP A 318 -10.47 15.10 -9.35
C TRP A 318 -10.09 16.29 -10.21
N ARG A 319 -8.99 16.17 -10.93
CA ARG A 319 -8.45 17.26 -11.78
C ARG A 319 -9.38 17.57 -12.95
N LYS A 320 -9.65 18.86 -13.21
CA LYS A 320 -10.55 19.29 -14.29
C LYS A 320 -9.98 19.05 -15.70
N ASN A 321 -8.65 19.08 -15.83
CA ASN A 321 -7.94 18.92 -17.08
C ASN A 321 -7.03 17.69 -17.01
N LEU A 322 -6.84 17.03 -18.16
CA LEU A 322 -5.79 16.02 -18.34
C LEU A 322 -4.44 16.74 -18.28
N ASP A 323 -3.86 16.78 -17.09
CA ASP A 323 -2.54 17.31 -16.87
C ASP A 323 -1.47 16.24 -17.10
N TYR A 324 -0.21 16.68 -17.19
CA TYR A 324 0.94 15.79 -17.38
C TYR A 324 1.02 14.69 -16.31
N ALA A 325 0.55 14.98 -15.09
CA ALA A 325 0.52 14.01 -14.02
C ALA A 325 -0.49 12.87 -14.28
N ALA A 326 -1.66 13.15 -14.85
CA ALA A 326 -2.59 12.10 -15.30
C ALA A 326 -2.00 11.26 -16.44
N ILE A 327 -1.21 11.87 -17.33
CA ILE A 327 -0.45 11.15 -18.38
C ILE A 327 0.65 10.27 -17.76
N SER A 328 1.31 10.74 -16.71
CA SER A 328 2.29 9.94 -15.96
C SER A 328 1.66 8.69 -15.32
N ASP A 329 0.42 8.79 -14.84
CA ASP A 329 -0.29 7.64 -14.26
C ASP A 329 -0.56 6.56 -15.31
N ILE A 330 -1.07 6.99 -16.46
CA ILE A 330 -1.23 6.17 -17.67
C ILE A 330 0.10 5.51 -18.06
N LYS A 331 1.20 6.27 -18.06
CA LYS A 331 2.55 5.75 -18.37
C LYS A 331 3.06 4.74 -17.34
N SER A 332 2.83 4.96 -16.05
CA SER A 332 3.28 4.06 -14.97
C SER A 332 2.62 2.69 -15.07
N ILE A 333 1.34 2.67 -15.46
CA ILE A 333 0.56 1.47 -15.69
C ILE A 333 1.04 0.73 -16.92
N LYS A 334 1.32 1.45 -18.00
CA LYS A 334 1.89 0.85 -19.21
C LYS A 334 3.16 0.04 -18.94
N ARG A 335 4.05 0.54 -18.08
CA ARG A 335 5.29 -0.17 -17.70
C ARG A 335 5.03 -1.53 -17.05
N GLN A 336 3.86 -1.73 -16.42
CA GLN A 336 3.47 -3.04 -15.85
C GLN A 336 3.09 -4.06 -16.93
N ILE A 337 2.62 -3.58 -18.10
CA ILE A 337 2.10 -4.41 -19.20
C ILE A 337 3.25 -4.99 -20.04
N ASP A 338 4.28 -4.18 -20.25
CA ASP A 338 5.32 -4.43 -21.25
C ASP A 338 6.47 -5.33 -20.73
N SER A 339 6.47 -5.70 -19.44
CA SER A 339 7.40 -6.70 -18.90
C SER A 339 7.03 -8.11 -19.40
N ARG A 340 7.72 -8.56 -20.44
CA ARG A 340 7.45 -9.75 -21.26
C ARG A 340 7.61 -11.09 -20.50
N GLU A 341 6.55 -11.59 -19.86
CA GLU A 341 6.42 -13.02 -19.58
C GLU A 341 5.11 -13.56 -20.17
N ASN A 342 5.19 -14.30 -21.28
CA ASN A 342 4.03 -15.00 -21.84
C ASN A 342 3.46 -16.00 -20.82
N ASN A 343 2.11 -16.09 -20.74
CA ASN A 343 1.40 -17.04 -19.87
C ASN A 343 1.66 -18.53 -20.22
N SER A 344 2.45 -18.81 -21.26
CA SER A 344 2.83 -20.17 -21.70
C SER A 344 3.54 -20.99 -20.62
N ASN A 345 4.17 -20.35 -19.62
CA ASN A 345 4.83 -21.01 -18.49
C ASN A 345 4.08 -20.83 -17.14
N PHE A 346 2.76 -20.60 -17.17
CA PHE A 346 2.00 -20.34 -15.93
C PHE A 346 2.09 -21.48 -14.91
N LYS A 347 2.61 -21.15 -13.73
CA LYS A 347 2.67 -22.02 -12.56
C LYS A 347 1.65 -21.55 -11.53
N ILE A 348 0.62 -22.36 -11.27
CA ILE A 348 -0.38 -22.09 -10.22
C ILE A 348 0.23 -22.09 -8.82
N LYS A 349 1.25 -22.92 -8.59
CA LYS A 349 1.95 -23.05 -7.30
C LYS A 349 2.65 -21.73 -6.97
N GLY A 350 2.31 -21.14 -5.82
CA GLY A 350 2.91 -19.87 -5.37
C GLY A 350 2.42 -18.63 -6.13
N PHE A 351 1.46 -18.76 -7.06
CA PHE A 351 0.96 -17.62 -7.80
C PHE A 351 0.26 -16.63 -6.86
N ASN A 352 0.67 -15.36 -6.92
CA ASN A 352 0.07 -14.29 -6.14
C ASN A 352 -1.16 -13.74 -6.85
N VAL A 353 -2.37 -13.98 -6.33
CA VAL A 353 -3.63 -13.61 -6.99
C VAL A 353 -3.90 -12.10 -7.01
N LYS A 354 -3.21 -11.34 -6.15
CA LYS A 354 -3.34 -9.88 -6.05
C LYS A 354 -2.36 -9.17 -6.97
N LEU A 355 -1.07 -9.49 -6.85
CA LEU A 355 0.04 -8.81 -7.53
C LEU A 355 0.46 -9.50 -8.83
N GLY A 356 0.07 -10.75 -9.03
CA GLY A 356 0.35 -11.49 -10.25
C GLY A 356 -0.31 -10.85 -11.46
N ARG A 357 0.27 -11.11 -12.63
CA ARG A 357 -0.24 -10.66 -13.93
C ARG A 357 -1.69 -11.11 -14.13
N GLY A 358 -2.59 -10.17 -14.45
CA GLY A 358 -4.03 -10.41 -14.57
C GLY A 358 -4.76 -10.46 -13.21
N GLY A 359 -4.05 -10.18 -12.11
CA GLY A 359 -4.57 -10.27 -10.75
C GLY A 359 -5.46 -9.11 -10.33
N ILE A 360 -5.88 -9.15 -9.07
CA ILE A 360 -6.85 -8.19 -8.49
C ILE A 360 -6.38 -6.74 -8.65
N ARG A 361 -5.08 -6.47 -8.41
CA ARG A 361 -4.53 -5.11 -8.44
C ARG A 361 -4.63 -4.47 -9.83
N GLU A 362 -4.51 -5.25 -10.90
CA GLU A 362 -4.67 -4.72 -12.25
C GLU A 362 -6.12 -4.31 -12.55
N ILE A 363 -7.11 -5.02 -12.00
CA ILE A 363 -8.52 -4.65 -12.14
C ILE A 363 -8.81 -3.35 -11.36
N GLU A 364 -8.31 -3.26 -10.12
CA GLU A 364 -8.42 -2.05 -9.30
C GLU A 364 -7.78 -0.85 -10.00
N PHE A 365 -6.57 -1.03 -10.51
CA PHE A 365 -5.86 0.01 -11.26
C PHE A 365 -6.55 0.37 -12.57
N PHE A 366 -7.09 -0.60 -13.32
CA PHE A 366 -7.86 -0.34 -14.53
C PHE A 366 -9.03 0.61 -14.24
N ALA A 367 -9.81 0.32 -13.18
CA ALA A 367 -10.91 1.19 -12.77
C ALA A 367 -10.38 2.57 -12.31
N GLN A 368 -9.49 2.61 -11.32
CA GLN A 368 -9.01 3.85 -10.70
C GLN A 368 -8.35 4.81 -11.69
N THR A 369 -7.62 4.29 -12.67
CA THR A 369 -6.96 5.11 -13.69
C THR A 369 -7.98 5.86 -14.53
N GLN A 370 -9.01 5.15 -14.99
CA GLN A 370 -10.09 5.77 -15.74
C GLN A 370 -10.86 6.77 -14.87
N GLN A 371 -11.03 6.50 -13.57
CA GLN A 371 -11.61 7.45 -12.63
C GLN A 371 -10.75 8.72 -12.50
N LEU A 372 -9.42 8.61 -12.42
CA LEU A 372 -8.54 9.78 -12.35
C LEU A 372 -8.55 10.59 -13.65
N ILE A 373 -8.62 9.92 -14.81
CA ILE A 373 -8.65 10.56 -16.14
C ILE A 373 -9.96 11.31 -16.36
N TYR A 374 -11.11 10.66 -16.09
CA TYR A 374 -12.43 11.17 -16.49
C TYR A 374 -13.23 11.74 -15.31
N GLY A 375 -12.88 11.40 -14.08
CA GLY A 375 -13.67 11.70 -12.89
C GLY A 375 -13.75 13.19 -12.62
N GLY A 376 -12.74 13.97 -12.99
CA GLY A 376 -12.78 15.43 -12.92
C GLY A 376 -13.99 16.06 -13.62
N LYS A 377 -14.40 15.50 -14.76
CA LYS A 377 -15.53 15.98 -15.56
C LYS A 377 -16.83 15.19 -15.31
N ASN A 378 -16.71 13.94 -14.87
CA ASN A 378 -17.85 13.06 -14.63
C ASN A 378 -17.91 12.60 -13.17
N TYR A 379 -18.90 13.10 -12.42
CA TYR A 379 -19.07 12.76 -11.01
C TYR A 379 -19.55 11.33 -10.78
N ASN A 380 -20.27 10.74 -11.73
CA ASN A 380 -20.91 9.42 -11.57
C ASN A 380 -19.87 8.30 -11.45
N ILE A 381 -18.70 8.46 -12.06
CA ILE A 381 -17.65 7.45 -12.04
C ILE A 381 -16.76 7.54 -10.79
N ARG A 382 -17.07 8.38 -9.80
CA ARG A 382 -16.23 8.61 -8.60
C ARG A 382 -16.50 7.63 -7.46
N SER A 383 -17.15 6.49 -7.72
CA SER A 383 -17.41 5.48 -6.68
C SER A 383 -16.11 4.95 -6.08
N SER A 384 -16.09 4.71 -4.76
CA SER A 384 -14.97 4.07 -4.07
C SER A 384 -14.93 2.55 -4.28
N SER A 385 -16.05 1.93 -4.68
CA SER A 385 -16.15 0.50 -4.98
C SER A 385 -15.66 0.19 -6.38
N THR A 386 -14.82 -0.84 -6.51
CA THR A 386 -14.22 -1.21 -7.81
C THR A 386 -15.27 -1.73 -8.78
N ILE A 387 -16.23 -2.52 -8.31
CA ILE A 387 -17.33 -3.05 -9.13
C ILE A 387 -18.24 -1.92 -9.61
N GLU A 388 -18.64 -1.02 -8.70
CA GLU A 388 -19.48 0.12 -9.06
C GLU A 388 -18.77 1.06 -10.03
N ALA A 389 -17.47 1.33 -9.83
CA ALA A 389 -16.67 2.10 -10.76
C ALA A 389 -16.69 1.49 -12.18
N LEU A 390 -16.53 0.17 -12.32
CA LEU A 390 -16.63 -0.51 -13.62
C LEU A 390 -18.02 -0.40 -14.24
N ILE A 391 -19.09 -0.47 -13.43
CA ILE A 391 -20.47 -0.28 -13.90
C ILE A 391 -20.66 1.14 -14.42
N GLU A 392 -20.25 2.14 -13.65
CA GLU A 392 -20.41 3.56 -14.02
C GLU A 392 -19.53 3.95 -15.22
N LEU A 393 -18.30 3.42 -15.31
CA LEU A 393 -17.45 3.59 -16.48
C LEU A 393 -18.13 3.08 -17.76
N GLN A 394 -18.81 1.93 -17.67
CA GLN A 394 -19.55 1.39 -18.81
C GLN A 394 -20.79 2.21 -19.15
N LYS A 395 -21.60 2.60 -18.15
CA LYS A 395 -22.81 3.43 -18.37
C LYS A 395 -22.47 4.75 -19.08
N ASN A 396 -21.28 5.29 -18.82
CA ASN A 396 -20.77 6.51 -19.43
C ASN A 396 -19.93 6.27 -20.70
N ASN A 397 -19.96 5.05 -21.27
CA ASN A 397 -19.28 4.65 -22.50
C ASN A 397 -17.74 4.77 -22.49
N TYR A 398 -17.09 4.81 -21.33
CA TYR A 398 -15.62 4.78 -21.23
C TYR A 398 -15.03 3.38 -21.42
N ILE A 399 -15.83 2.34 -21.18
CA ILE A 399 -15.46 0.94 -21.41
C ILE A 399 -16.61 0.18 -22.06
N THR A 400 -16.29 -0.91 -22.77
CA THR A 400 -17.30 -1.76 -23.40
C THR A 400 -18.06 -2.58 -22.37
N LYS A 401 -19.27 -3.04 -22.75
CA LYS A 401 -20.05 -4.01 -21.95
C LYS A 401 -19.27 -5.29 -21.65
N GLU A 402 -18.55 -5.79 -22.65
CA GLU A 402 -17.66 -6.96 -22.53
C GLU A 402 -16.55 -6.71 -21.48
N ALA A 403 -15.88 -5.55 -21.52
CA ALA A 403 -14.85 -5.20 -20.54
C ALA A 403 -15.39 -5.17 -19.11
N ARG A 404 -16.55 -4.53 -18.91
CA ARG A 404 -17.23 -4.53 -17.61
C ARG A 404 -17.51 -5.95 -17.12
N GLU A 405 -18.14 -6.78 -17.94
CA GLU A 405 -18.54 -8.14 -17.55
C GLU A 405 -17.33 -9.02 -17.23
N ASP A 406 -16.32 -9.03 -18.10
CA ASP A 406 -15.12 -9.83 -17.88
C ASP A 406 -14.35 -9.39 -16.63
N LEU A 407 -14.18 -8.09 -16.41
CA LEU A 407 -13.44 -7.55 -15.27
C LEU A 407 -14.19 -7.77 -13.96
N ILE A 408 -15.51 -7.59 -13.92
CA ILE A 408 -16.32 -7.86 -12.72
C ILE A 408 -16.28 -9.36 -12.39
N ASN A 409 -16.48 -10.24 -13.38
CA ASN A 409 -16.45 -11.69 -13.15
C ASN A 409 -15.06 -12.15 -12.68
N SER A 410 -14.00 -11.61 -13.28
CA SER A 410 -12.62 -11.89 -12.87
C SER A 410 -12.34 -11.38 -11.47
N TYR A 411 -12.79 -10.18 -11.12
CA TYR A 411 -12.64 -9.61 -9.79
C TYR A 411 -13.37 -10.47 -8.75
N ILE A 412 -14.61 -10.88 -9.02
CA ILE A 412 -15.39 -11.72 -8.12
C ILE A 412 -14.68 -13.06 -7.89
N PHE A 413 -14.21 -13.71 -8.96
CA PHE A 413 -13.50 -14.97 -8.85
C PHE A 413 -12.20 -14.84 -8.05
N LEU A 414 -11.36 -13.85 -8.39
CA LEU A 414 -10.05 -13.66 -7.77
C LEU A 414 -10.17 -13.26 -6.29
N ARG A 415 -11.15 -12.42 -5.94
CA ARG A 415 -11.43 -12.03 -4.55
C ARG A 415 -11.95 -13.21 -3.73
N ASN A 416 -12.83 -14.04 -4.29
CA ASN A 416 -13.25 -15.27 -3.64
C ASN A 416 -12.06 -16.20 -3.39
N LEU A 417 -11.20 -16.40 -4.40
CA LEU A 417 -9.97 -17.18 -4.25
C LEU A 417 -9.05 -16.61 -3.15
N GLU A 418 -8.83 -15.29 -3.15
CA GLU A 418 -8.05 -14.60 -2.12
C GLU A 418 -8.63 -14.82 -0.72
N HIS A 419 -9.94 -14.69 -0.54
CA HIS A 419 -10.62 -14.93 0.73
C HIS A 419 -10.38 -16.35 1.24
N LYS A 420 -10.49 -17.36 0.37
CA LYS A 420 -10.34 -18.76 0.76
C LYS A 420 -8.88 -19.09 1.09
N ILE A 421 -7.91 -18.44 0.44
CA ILE A 421 -6.50 -18.52 0.80
C ILE A 421 -6.29 -17.98 2.23
N GLN A 422 -6.87 -16.82 2.56
CA GLN A 422 -6.70 -16.17 3.86
C GLN A 422 -7.42 -16.91 5.00
N MET A 423 -8.61 -17.45 4.73
CA MET A 423 -9.43 -18.19 5.71
C MET A 423 -8.77 -19.45 6.26
N ILE A 424 -7.79 -20.04 5.59
CA ILE A 424 -7.16 -21.30 6.04
C ILE A 424 -6.50 -21.11 7.41
N SER A 425 -5.73 -20.02 7.58
CA SER A 425 -4.92 -19.79 8.77
C SER A 425 -5.01 -18.36 9.33
N ASP A 426 -5.92 -17.51 8.83
CA ASP A 426 -5.96 -16.05 9.12
C ASP A 426 -4.61 -15.37 8.83
N GLU A 427 -4.08 -15.68 7.65
CA GLU A 427 -2.80 -15.15 7.17
C GLU A 427 -3.02 -14.10 6.08
N GLN A 428 -2.19 -13.08 6.10
CA GLN A 428 -2.12 -12.04 5.06
C GLN A 428 -1.32 -12.57 3.86
N THR A 429 -1.78 -13.69 3.31
CA THR A 429 -1.22 -14.28 2.10
C THR A 429 -2.16 -14.07 0.93
N HIS A 430 -1.57 -13.73 -0.20
CA HIS A 430 -2.24 -13.64 -1.50
C HIS A 430 -1.76 -14.76 -2.43
N SER A 431 -0.87 -15.63 -1.95
CA SER A 431 -0.24 -16.65 -2.78
C SER A 431 -0.94 -17.98 -2.61
N ILE A 432 -1.22 -18.63 -3.75
CA ILE A 432 -1.73 -20.00 -3.76
C ILE A 432 -0.66 -20.92 -3.14
N PRO A 433 -1.04 -21.90 -2.29
CA PRO A 433 -0.09 -22.84 -1.69
C PRO A 433 0.81 -23.51 -2.73
N THR A 434 2.06 -23.81 -2.37
CA THR A 434 3.01 -24.51 -3.24
C THR A 434 2.78 -26.03 -3.25
N ASP A 435 2.21 -26.56 -2.17
CA ASP A 435 1.85 -27.97 -1.99
C ASP A 435 0.61 -28.33 -2.82
N SER A 436 0.71 -29.39 -3.63
CA SER A 436 -0.39 -29.84 -4.47
C SER A 436 -1.60 -30.36 -3.70
N ASN A 437 -1.43 -30.91 -2.50
CA ASN A 437 -2.53 -31.38 -1.66
C ASN A 437 -3.29 -30.18 -1.10
N LYS A 438 -2.58 -29.15 -0.62
CA LYS A 438 -3.19 -27.89 -0.18
C LYS A 438 -3.94 -27.16 -1.30
N ILE A 439 -3.46 -27.20 -2.54
CA ILE A 439 -4.20 -26.67 -3.70
C ILE A 439 -5.49 -27.47 -3.94
N HIS A 440 -5.45 -28.80 -3.80
CA HIS A 440 -6.66 -29.62 -3.92
C HIS A 440 -7.68 -29.27 -2.83
N MET A 441 -7.24 -29.13 -1.57
CA MET A 441 -8.08 -28.68 -0.47
C MET A 441 -8.69 -27.30 -0.74
N LEU A 442 -7.88 -26.34 -1.21
CA LEU A 442 -8.35 -25.00 -1.59
C LEU A 442 -9.41 -25.06 -2.71
N SER A 443 -9.24 -25.94 -3.71
CA SER A 443 -10.25 -26.13 -4.76
C SER A 443 -11.58 -26.63 -4.21
N LYS A 444 -11.56 -27.57 -3.26
CA LYS A 444 -12.75 -28.05 -2.56
C LYS A 444 -13.38 -26.95 -1.71
N PHE A 445 -12.57 -26.15 -1.02
CA PHE A 445 -13.04 -25.03 -0.20
C PHE A 445 -13.73 -23.93 -1.02
N LEU A 446 -13.35 -23.76 -2.29
CA LEU A 446 -14.03 -22.89 -3.26
C LEU A 446 -15.32 -23.50 -3.84
N GLY A 447 -15.63 -24.76 -3.52
CA GLY A 447 -16.72 -25.51 -4.12
C GLY A 447 -16.43 -25.93 -5.57
N LEU A 448 -15.15 -26.09 -5.94
CA LEU A 448 -14.73 -26.58 -7.25
C LEU A 448 -14.45 -28.09 -7.20
N LYS A 449 -14.50 -28.73 -8.37
CA LYS A 449 -14.30 -30.19 -8.49
C LYS A 449 -12.90 -30.62 -8.05
N ASP A 450 -11.87 -29.96 -8.57
CA ASP A 450 -10.47 -30.29 -8.35
C ASP A 450 -9.52 -29.12 -8.69
N LYS A 451 -8.22 -29.36 -8.46
CA LYS A 451 -7.12 -28.41 -8.71
C LYS A 451 -6.95 -28.06 -10.20
N ASN A 452 -7.33 -28.94 -11.13
CA ASN A 452 -7.21 -28.69 -12.57
C ASN A 452 -8.30 -27.72 -13.02
N PHE A 453 -9.51 -27.85 -12.49
CA PHE A 453 -10.60 -26.92 -12.73
C PHE A 453 -10.28 -25.52 -12.18
N LEU A 454 -9.72 -25.46 -10.97
CA LEU A 454 -9.21 -24.20 -10.39
C LEU A 454 -8.15 -23.55 -11.30
N LYS A 455 -7.16 -24.32 -11.78
CA LYS A 455 -6.12 -23.81 -12.69
C LYS A 455 -6.72 -23.26 -13.98
N LYS A 456 -7.68 -23.96 -14.59
CA LYS A 456 -8.33 -23.53 -15.82
C LYS A 456 -9.10 -22.22 -15.63
N GLN A 457 -9.93 -22.14 -14.58
CA GLN A 457 -10.70 -20.92 -14.29
C GLN A 457 -9.78 -19.75 -13.96
N LEU A 458 -8.72 -19.97 -13.17
CA LEU A 458 -7.76 -18.93 -12.85
C LEU A 458 -7.13 -18.37 -14.13
N LEU A 459 -6.57 -19.23 -14.98
CA LEU A 459 -5.96 -18.81 -16.25
C LEU A 459 -6.92 -17.99 -17.12
N GLN A 460 -8.16 -18.45 -17.27
CA GLN A 460 -9.16 -17.74 -18.07
C GLN A 460 -9.44 -16.33 -17.55
N ASN A 461 -9.56 -16.15 -16.22
CA ASN A 461 -9.77 -14.84 -15.63
C ASN A 461 -8.53 -13.94 -15.78
N LEU A 462 -7.32 -14.47 -15.55
CA LEU A 462 -6.08 -13.70 -15.75
C LEU A 462 -5.93 -13.24 -17.21
N ASP A 463 -6.24 -14.10 -18.18
CA ASP A 463 -6.19 -13.78 -19.60
C ASP A 463 -7.23 -12.72 -20.00
N ASN A 464 -8.44 -12.80 -19.43
CA ASN A 464 -9.49 -11.81 -19.63
C ASN A 464 -9.08 -10.42 -19.14
N VAL A 465 -8.54 -10.33 -17.92
CA VAL A 465 -8.02 -9.07 -17.37
C VAL A 465 -6.93 -8.51 -18.27
N GLN A 466 -5.95 -9.35 -18.64
CA GLN A 466 -4.82 -8.95 -19.48
C GLN A 466 -5.24 -8.47 -20.86
N ARG A 467 -6.26 -9.08 -21.47
CA ARG A 467 -6.78 -8.67 -22.77
C ARG A 467 -7.34 -7.25 -22.72
N HIS A 468 -8.12 -6.90 -21.69
CA HIS A 468 -8.68 -5.56 -21.54
C HIS A 468 -7.64 -4.54 -21.11
N TYR A 469 -6.74 -4.93 -20.19
CA TYR A 469 -5.65 -4.10 -19.73
C TYR A 469 -4.71 -3.69 -20.88
N LYS A 470 -4.37 -4.60 -21.79
CA LYS A 470 -3.60 -4.29 -23.01
C LYS A 470 -4.32 -3.36 -23.97
N LYS A 471 -5.63 -3.51 -24.15
CA LYS A 471 -6.43 -2.66 -25.05
C LYS A 471 -6.43 -1.19 -24.61
N LEU A 472 -6.40 -0.93 -23.29
CA LEU A 472 -6.43 0.42 -22.72
C LEU A 472 -5.26 1.32 -23.20
N PHE A 473 -4.13 0.75 -23.65
CA PHE A 473 -2.91 1.50 -23.96
C PHE A 473 -2.33 1.29 -25.37
N LYS A 474 -3.10 0.70 -26.30
CA LYS A 474 -2.63 0.34 -27.66
C LYS A 474 -2.04 1.52 -28.47
N ASP A 475 -2.51 2.74 -28.28
CA ASP A 475 -2.15 3.91 -29.12
C ASP A 475 -1.00 4.76 -28.57
N SER A 476 -0.35 4.33 -27.48
CA SER A 476 0.77 5.08 -26.91
C SER A 476 2.10 4.46 -27.36
N SER A 477 3.09 5.29 -27.74
CA SER A 477 4.42 4.82 -28.15
C SER A 477 5.07 3.95 -27.06
N PRO A 478 5.64 2.78 -27.39
CA PRO A 478 6.13 1.84 -26.38
C PRO A 478 7.36 2.40 -25.66
N LEU A 479 7.21 2.75 -24.39
CA LEU A 479 8.32 3.01 -23.47
C LEU A 479 8.84 1.63 -23.00
N VAL A 480 9.49 0.92 -23.92
CA VAL A 480 10.09 -0.39 -23.64
C VAL A 480 11.27 -0.16 -22.71
N SER A 481 11.25 -0.77 -21.53
CA SER A 481 12.51 -1.16 -20.89
C SER A 481 12.82 -2.58 -21.35
N ASN A 482 13.98 -2.81 -21.95
CA ASN A 482 14.40 -4.16 -22.37
C ASN A 482 14.67 -5.10 -21.19
N HIS A 483 14.49 -4.63 -19.95
CA HIS A 483 15.01 -5.24 -18.74
C HIS A 483 13.95 -5.93 -17.86
N GLY A 484 12.66 -5.64 -18.00
CA GLY A 484 11.61 -6.28 -17.18
C GLY A 484 10.56 -5.30 -16.65
N SER A 485 9.96 -5.62 -15.50
CA SER A 485 8.94 -4.78 -14.85
C SER A 485 9.62 -3.83 -13.89
N LEU A 486 9.35 -2.53 -14.00
CA LEU A 486 9.93 -1.49 -13.14
C LEU A 486 8.81 -0.64 -12.53
N VAL A 487 8.26 -1.12 -11.42
CA VAL A 487 7.10 -0.54 -10.73
C VAL A 487 7.51 -0.09 -9.34
N PHE A 488 7.64 1.23 -9.21
CA PHE A 488 7.99 1.88 -7.94
C PHE A 488 6.81 2.66 -7.35
N THR A 489 5.59 2.43 -7.84
CA THR A 489 4.39 3.15 -7.38
C THR A 489 3.72 2.42 -6.20
N GLY A 490 3.68 3.08 -5.04
CA GLY A 490 3.01 2.61 -3.82
C GLY A 490 3.94 2.44 -2.61
N SER A 491 3.39 1.92 -1.52
CA SER A 491 4.08 1.72 -0.24
C SER A 491 4.80 0.37 -0.10
N GLU A 492 4.57 -0.57 -1.02
CA GLU A 492 5.10 -1.94 -0.98
C GLU A 492 5.95 -2.26 -2.22
N ASP A 493 6.90 -3.17 -2.07
CA ASP A 493 7.71 -3.68 -3.18
C ASP A 493 6.87 -4.54 -4.13
N ASP A 494 6.93 -4.25 -5.44
CA ASP A 494 6.41 -5.15 -6.46
C ASP A 494 7.42 -6.31 -6.68
N PRO A 495 7.02 -7.58 -6.49
CA PRO A 495 7.95 -8.72 -6.60
C PRO A 495 8.62 -8.86 -7.98
N ARG A 496 7.98 -8.40 -9.06
CA ARG A 496 8.55 -8.44 -10.41
C ARG A 496 9.63 -7.38 -10.57
N THR A 497 9.46 -6.25 -9.91
CA THR A 497 10.46 -5.18 -9.85
C THR A 497 11.70 -5.64 -9.12
N ILE A 498 11.54 -6.32 -7.97
CA ILE A 498 12.67 -6.91 -7.23
C ILE A 498 13.44 -7.92 -8.09
N ASN A 499 12.72 -8.87 -8.72
CA ASN A 499 13.35 -9.85 -9.63
C ASN A 499 14.04 -9.17 -10.83
N THR A 500 13.49 -8.07 -11.34
CA THR A 500 14.11 -7.31 -12.43
C THR A 500 15.41 -6.65 -11.98
N LEU A 501 15.44 -6.05 -10.78
CA LEU A 501 16.66 -5.47 -10.20
C LEU A 501 17.73 -6.53 -9.93
N GLU A 502 17.34 -7.71 -9.42
CA GLU A 502 18.26 -8.83 -9.21
C GLU A 502 18.88 -9.30 -10.54
N LYS A 503 18.08 -9.40 -11.61
CA LYS A 503 18.56 -9.73 -12.97
C LYS A 503 19.48 -8.67 -13.56
N LEU A 504 19.33 -7.40 -13.15
CA LEU A 504 20.22 -6.31 -13.53
C LEU A 504 21.53 -6.31 -12.71
N GLY A 505 21.72 -7.21 -11.75
CA GLY A 505 22.94 -7.31 -10.96
C GLY A 505 22.96 -6.50 -9.67
N PHE A 506 21.82 -5.96 -9.23
CA PHE A 506 21.70 -5.31 -7.92
C PHE A 506 21.47 -6.36 -6.82
N ASN A 507 22.43 -6.48 -5.89
CA ASN A 507 22.34 -7.43 -4.79
C ASN A 507 21.38 -6.93 -3.68
N ASP A 508 21.30 -5.62 -3.48
CA ASP A 508 20.44 -4.95 -2.48
C ASP A 508 19.15 -4.41 -3.12
N SER A 509 18.51 -5.25 -3.95
CA SER A 509 17.35 -4.87 -4.79
C SER A 509 16.20 -4.20 -4.04
N LYS A 510 15.91 -4.63 -2.80
CA LYS A 510 14.87 -4.02 -1.96
C LYS A 510 15.20 -2.58 -1.57
N ASN A 511 16.47 -2.30 -1.27
CA ASN A 511 16.90 -0.97 -0.88
C ASN A 511 16.99 -0.04 -2.09
N ILE A 512 17.44 -0.54 -3.25
CA ILE A 512 17.38 0.21 -4.52
C ILE A 512 15.93 0.61 -4.84
N SER A 513 15.01 -0.35 -4.73
CA SER A 513 13.57 -0.12 -4.89
C SER A 513 13.04 0.93 -3.90
N LYS A 514 13.50 0.89 -2.64
CA LYS A 514 13.17 1.89 -1.61
C LYS A 514 13.69 3.28 -1.96
N ILE A 515 14.95 3.42 -2.37
CA ILE A 515 15.56 4.71 -2.77
C ILE A 515 14.75 5.35 -3.91
N ILE A 516 14.42 4.57 -4.94
CA ILE A 516 13.64 5.08 -6.08
C ILE A 516 12.24 5.51 -5.64
N ARG A 517 11.59 4.78 -4.72
CA ARG A 517 10.33 5.22 -4.12
C ARG A 517 10.48 6.54 -3.38
N GLU A 518 11.56 6.73 -2.63
CA GLU A 518 11.83 7.98 -1.92
C GLU A 518 12.03 9.17 -2.88
N TRP A 519 12.65 8.94 -4.05
CA TRP A 519 12.71 9.94 -5.12
C TRP A 519 11.32 10.31 -5.61
N HIS A 520 10.46 9.30 -5.84
CA HIS A 520 9.06 9.52 -6.21
C HIS A 520 8.25 10.18 -5.10
N HIS A 521 8.65 10.08 -3.82
CA HIS A 521 7.95 10.67 -2.69
C HIS A 521 8.39 12.11 -2.37
N SER A 522 9.11 12.79 -3.27
CA SER A 522 9.56 14.19 -3.08
C SER A 522 10.49 14.40 -1.88
N ARG A 523 11.21 13.36 -1.45
CA ARG A 523 12.07 13.44 -0.26
C ARG A 523 13.19 14.47 -0.40
N TYR A 524 13.66 14.68 -1.62
CA TYR A 524 14.75 15.61 -1.92
C TYR A 524 14.22 16.89 -2.56
N ARG A 525 14.92 18.01 -2.34
CA ARG A 525 14.59 19.29 -2.98
C ARG A 525 14.56 19.15 -4.51
N ALA A 526 15.52 18.41 -5.06
CA ALA A 526 15.58 18.09 -6.48
C ALA A 526 14.37 17.33 -7.02
N THR A 527 13.65 16.57 -6.19
CA THR A 527 12.46 15.81 -6.59
C THR A 527 11.15 16.41 -6.09
N ARG A 528 11.14 17.64 -5.54
CA ARG A 528 9.92 18.29 -5.01
C ARG A 528 8.90 18.67 -6.07
N SER A 529 9.35 19.10 -7.25
CA SER A 529 8.42 19.50 -8.31
C SER A 529 7.90 18.27 -9.05
N ILE A 530 6.63 18.33 -9.46
CA ILE A 530 5.98 17.28 -10.26
C ILE A 530 6.80 17.03 -11.54
N ARG A 531 7.20 18.10 -12.23
CA ARG A 531 8.01 18.01 -13.46
C ARG A 531 9.35 17.31 -13.25
N ALA A 532 10.03 17.55 -12.14
CA ALA A 532 11.30 16.86 -11.85
C ALA A 532 11.08 15.37 -11.67
N ARG A 533 10.04 14.97 -10.90
CA ARG A 533 9.70 13.56 -10.72
C ARG A 533 9.29 12.91 -12.02
N GLU A 534 8.57 13.58 -12.89
CA GLU A 534 8.17 13.06 -14.20
C GLU A 534 9.39 12.71 -15.06
N ILE A 535 10.32 13.66 -15.23
CA ILE A 535 11.53 13.43 -16.04
C ILE A 535 12.38 12.32 -15.41
N LEU A 536 12.57 12.37 -14.10
CA LEU A 536 13.30 11.32 -13.37
C LEU A 536 12.62 9.96 -13.54
N THR A 537 11.29 9.89 -13.47
CA THR A 537 10.50 8.67 -13.63
C THR A 537 10.70 8.06 -15.02
N ASP A 538 10.73 8.89 -16.07
CA ASP A 538 11.01 8.45 -17.45
C ASP A 538 12.47 8.00 -17.63
N MET A 539 13.40 8.54 -16.83
CA MET A 539 14.81 8.17 -16.89
C MET A 539 15.22 6.94 -16.06
N ILE A 540 14.44 6.51 -15.05
CA ILE A 540 14.81 5.39 -14.16
C ILE A 540 15.35 4.15 -14.91
N PRO A 541 14.73 3.67 -16.01
CA PRO A 541 15.27 2.52 -16.74
C PRO A 541 16.68 2.75 -17.28
N LEU A 542 16.97 3.96 -17.77
CA LEU A 542 18.30 4.34 -18.26
C LEU A 542 19.29 4.43 -17.10
N ILE A 543 18.90 5.06 -15.98
CA ILE A 543 19.73 5.14 -14.77
C ILE A 543 20.11 3.74 -14.29
N LEU A 544 19.13 2.87 -14.08
CA LEU A 544 19.37 1.49 -13.62
C LEU A 544 20.29 0.72 -14.58
N ASN A 545 20.08 0.85 -15.88
CA ASN A 545 20.92 0.21 -16.88
C ASN A 545 22.36 0.73 -16.86
N GLU A 546 22.61 2.04 -16.75
CA GLU A 546 23.98 2.55 -16.68
C GLU A 546 24.69 2.13 -15.39
N PHE A 547 24.02 2.21 -14.23
CA PHE A 547 24.62 1.78 -12.96
C PHE A 547 24.82 0.26 -12.86
N SER A 548 23.98 -0.56 -13.51
CA SER A 548 24.19 -2.01 -13.60
C SER A 548 25.48 -2.42 -14.30
N LYS A 549 26.05 -1.54 -15.15
CA LYS A 549 27.31 -1.81 -15.86
C LYS A 549 28.56 -1.51 -15.02
N THR A 550 28.40 -0.89 -13.86
CA THR A 550 29.52 -0.56 -12.97
C THR A 550 30.03 -1.81 -12.24
N SER A 551 31.26 -1.77 -11.73
CA SER A 551 31.84 -2.88 -10.97
C SER A 551 31.11 -3.16 -9.65
N GLU A 552 30.54 -2.12 -9.03
CA GLU A 552 29.75 -2.21 -7.81
C GLU A 552 28.42 -1.44 -7.97
N PRO A 553 27.38 -2.06 -8.58
CA PRO A 553 26.12 -1.40 -8.90
C PRO A 553 25.41 -0.80 -7.68
N ASP A 554 25.31 -1.55 -6.57
CA ASP A 554 24.63 -1.09 -5.36
C ASP A 554 25.32 0.12 -4.71
N VAL A 555 26.66 0.13 -4.67
CA VAL A 555 27.45 1.21 -4.06
C VAL A 555 27.38 2.46 -4.93
N SER A 556 27.56 2.30 -6.25
CA SER A 556 27.53 3.40 -7.21
C SER A 556 26.15 4.06 -7.25
N PHE A 557 25.07 3.27 -7.22
CA PHE A 557 23.71 3.80 -7.16
C PHE A 557 23.42 4.57 -5.88
N LYS A 558 23.90 4.11 -4.71
CA LYS A 558 23.77 4.83 -3.43
C LYS A 558 24.53 6.16 -3.42
N LYS A 559 25.70 6.23 -4.06
CA LYS A 559 26.42 7.50 -4.24
C LYS A 559 25.67 8.47 -5.16
N PHE A 560 25.03 7.95 -6.21
CA PHE A 560 24.16 8.75 -7.06
C PHE A 560 22.93 9.29 -6.32
N ASP A 561 22.32 8.48 -5.46
CA ASP A 561 21.25 8.92 -4.54
C ASP A 561 21.70 10.06 -3.61
N GLN A 562 22.88 9.93 -2.99
CA GLN A 562 23.47 10.98 -2.16
C GLN A 562 23.71 12.27 -2.95
N PHE A 563 24.22 12.16 -4.17
CA PHE A 563 24.36 13.30 -5.08
C PHE A 563 23.01 13.98 -5.35
N LEU A 564 21.95 13.22 -5.66
CA LEU A 564 20.61 13.77 -5.86
C LEU A 564 20.05 14.45 -4.60
N SER A 565 20.36 13.93 -3.42
CA SER A 565 19.88 14.48 -2.14
C SER A 565 20.40 15.91 -1.86
N ARG A 566 21.57 16.27 -2.42
CA ARG A 566 22.21 17.57 -2.24
C ARG A 566 21.88 18.59 -3.32
N LEU A 567 21.22 18.17 -4.40
CA LEU A 567 20.82 19.07 -5.48
C LEU A 567 19.73 20.05 -5.00
N PRO A 568 19.89 21.36 -5.26
CA PRO A 568 18.89 22.35 -4.90
C PRO A 568 17.60 22.18 -5.73
N GLU A 569 17.74 21.85 -7.01
CA GLU A 569 16.65 21.63 -7.97
C GLU A 569 17.01 20.52 -8.96
N GLY A 570 16.02 19.77 -9.44
CA GLY A 570 16.25 18.62 -10.32
C GLY A 570 15.80 18.81 -11.77
N VAL A 571 14.87 19.71 -12.06
CA VAL A 571 14.25 19.81 -13.40
C VAL A 571 15.29 20.03 -14.50
N GLN A 572 16.19 21.01 -14.31
CA GLN A 572 17.21 21.34 -15.29
C GLN A 572 18.15 20.16 -15.54
N LEU A 573 18.66 19.56 -14.47
CA LEU A 573 19.59 18.44 -14.57
C LEU A 573 18.94 17.19 -15.18
N PHE A 574 17.72 16.83 -14.79
CA PHE A 574 17.03 15.68 -15.36
C PHE A 574 16.71 15.92 -16.84
N SER A 575 16.30 17.14 -17.23
CA SER A 575 16.10 17.49 -18.64
C SER A 575 17.40 17.39 -19.45
N LEU A 576 18.52 17.72 -18.82
CA LEU A 576 19.84 17.63 -19.42
C LEU A 576 20.24 16.18 -19.69
N PHE A 577 20.06 15.28 -18.73
CA PHE A 577 20.32 13.85 -18.95
C PHE A 577 19.37 13.24 -20.00
N GLN A 578 18.11 13.69 -20.04
CA GLN A 578 17.15 13.24 -21.03
C GLN A 578 17.55 13.67 -22.46
N SER A 579 18.07 14.89 -22.61
CA SER A 579 18.55 15.40 -23.90
C SER A 579 19.93 14.86 -24.28
N ASN A 580 20.77 14.54 -23.30
CA ASN A 580 22.14 14.05 -23.49
C ASN A 580 22.42 12.77 -22.67
N PRO A 581 21.96 11.58 -23.13
CA PRO A 581 22.13 10.33 -22.39
C PRO A 581 23.59 9.95 -22.08
N ASN A 582 24.55 10.38 -22.91
CA ASN A 582 25.99 10.17 -22.70
C ASN A 582 26.51 10.82 -21.41
N LEU A 583 25.85 11.88 -20.94
CA LEU A 583 26.22 12.55 -19.70
C LEU A 583 25.94 11.67 -18.48
N LEU A 584 24.82 10.93 -18.50
CA LEU A 584 24.49 9.97 -17.45
C LEU A 584 25.51 8.83 -17.39
N ASN A 585 25.98 8.37 -18.55
CA ASN A 585 27.04 7.36 -18.64
C ASN A 585 28.35 7.87 -18.03
N LEU A 586 28.79 9.08 -18.39
CA LEU A 586 29.98 9.71 -17.81
C LEU A 586 29.84 9.89 -16.28
N LEU A 587 28.66 10.28 -15.81
CA LEU A 587 28.41 10.43 -14.38
C LEU A 587 28.52 9.09 -13.65
N ALA A 588 27.92 8.02 -14.19
CA ALA A 588 28.01 6.69 -13.63
C ALA A 588 29.48 6.19 -13.60
N GLU A 589 30.24 6.46 -14.66
CA GLU A 589 31.68 6.17 -14.75
C GLU A 589 32.45 6.90 -13.64
N ILE A 590 32.26 8.20 -13.48
CA ILE A 590 32.94 9.01 -12.45
C ILE A 590 32.64 8.46 -11.05
N ILE A 591 31.36 8.21 -10.75
CA ILE A 591 30.91 7.74 -9.43
C ILE A 591 31.51 6.35 -9.09
N ALA A 592 31.60 5.48 -10.10
CA ALA A 592 32.11 4.11 -9.92
C ALA A 592 33.64 4.05 -9.81
N THR A 593 34.36 4.88 -10.56
CA THR A 593 35.81 4.74 -10.74
C THR A 593 36.65 5.70 -9.89
N SER A 594 36.12 6.87 -9.51
CA SER A 594 36.88 7.90 -8.81
C SER A 594 36.18 8.41 -7.55
N PRO A 595 36.58 7.94 -6.35
CA PRO A 595 36.06 8.45 -5.08
C PRO A 595 36.22 9.96 -4.93
N TYR A 596 37.36 10.52 -5.36
CA TYR A 596 37.65 11.94 -5.28
C TYR A 596 36.69 12.78 -6.15
N LEU A 597 36.50 12.41 -7.42
CA LEU A 597 35.60 13.15 -8.31
C LEU A 597 34.13 12.96 -7.91
N SER A 598 33.76 11.78 -7.39
CA SER A 598 32.44 11.53 -6.82
C SER A 598 32.16 12.44 -5.63
N GLU A 599 33.09 12.59 -4.68
CA GLU A 599 32.94 13.48 -3.53
C GLU A 599 32.91 14.96 -3.97
N PHE A 600 33.66 15.29 -5.03
CA PHE A 600 33.66 16.63 -5.61
C PHE A 600 32.28 17.00 -6.18
N LEU A 601 31.65 16.09 -6.94
CA LEU A 601 30.28 16.25 -7.46
C LEU A 601 29.25 16.40 -6.33
N GLU A 602 29.42 15.63 -5.25
CA GLU A 602 28.55 15.69 -4.09
C GLU A 602 28.62 17.05 -3.38
N LYS A 603 29.77 17.71 -3.39
CA LYS A 603 29.97 19.03 -2.75
C LYS A 603 29.68 20.21 -3.67
N SER A 604 29.72 20.02 -4.98
CA SER A 604 29.54 21.09 -5.97
C SER A 604 28.81 20.58 -7.20
N PRO A 605 27.47 20.40 -7.15
CA PRO A 605 26.73 19.83 -8.27
C PRO A 605 26.72 20.65 -9.56
N ASN A 606 26.90 21.98 -9.45
CA ASN A 606 26.88 22.91 -10.59
C ASN A 606 28.02 22.65 -11.59
N VAL A 607 29.07 21.91 -11.19
CA VAL A 607 30.19 21.58 -12.07
C VAL A 607 29.79 20.64 -13.22
N LEU A 608 28.57 20.11 -13.23
CA LEU A 608 28.05 19.36 -14.37
C LEU A 608 27.82 20.24 -15.61
N ASP A 609 27.66 21.55 -15.44
CA ASP A 609 27.46 22.47 -16.56
C ASP A 609 28.67 22.48 -17.51
N ILE A 610 29.88 22.31 -16.96
CA ILE A 610 31.11 22.24 -17.75
C ILE A 610 31.10 21.05 -18.71
N LEU A 611 30.41 19.95 -18.39
CA LEU A 611 30.42 18.71 -19.17
C LEU A 611 29.61 18.82 -20.47
N ILE A 612 28.71 19.80 -20.55
CA ILE A 612 27.84 20.03 -21.71
C ILE A 612 28.45 21.08 -22.63
N SER A 613 29.33 21.93 -22.11
CA SER A 613 29.96 23.00 -22.87
C SER A 613 30.85 22.46 -23.99
N ASP A 614 30.89 23.18 -25.12
CA ASP A 614 31.88 22.92 -26.19
C ASP A 614 33.32 23.03 -25.68
N ASP A 615 33.50 23.75 -24.57
CA ASP A 615 34.77 23.90 -23.87
C ASP A 615 35.20 22.67 -23.08
N PHE A 616 34.29 21.72 -22.81
CA PHE A 616 34.66 20.43 -22.20
C PHE A 616 35.73 19.72 -23.03
N LYS A 617 35.57 19.70 -24.36
CA LYS A 617 36.46 18.96 -25.26
C LYS A 617 37.84 19.60 -25.42
N LYS A 618 37.96 20.88 -25.10
CA LYS A 618 39.16 21.65 -25.35
C LYS A 618 39.96 21.73 -24.05
N LEU A 619 41.04 20.97 -23.98
CA LEU A 619 42.10 21.14 -22.98
C LEU A 619 43.06 22.22 -23.50
N LYS A 620 43.28 23.27 -22.71
CA LYS A 620 43.85 24.51 -23.23
C LYS A 620 45.05 24.96 -22.39
N ASN A 621 45.99 25.64 -23.05
CA ASN A 621 47.24 26.11 -22.46
C ASN A 621 47.00 27.24 -21.45
N LYS A 622 48.08 27.66 -20.76
CA LYS A 622 48.04 28.72 -19.74
C LYS A 622 47.40 30.02 -20.26
N ASP A 623 47.74 30.45 -21.47
CA ASP A 623 47.24 31.70 -22.05
C ASP A 623 45.72 31.66 -22.26
N PHE A 624 45.19 30.51 -22.65
CA PHE A 624 43.76 30.35 -22.74
C PHE A 624 43.09 30.41 -21.37
N ILE A 625 43.63 29.70 -20.36
CA ILE A 625 43.08 29.67 -19.00
C ILE A 625 42.99 31.10 -18.44
N LEU A 626 44.00 31.94 -18.68
CA LEU A 626 44.02 33.35 -18.28
C LEU A 626 42.97 34.19 -19.02
N ASN A 627 42.85 34.04 -20.34
CA ASN A 627 41.87 34.78 -21.15
C ASN A 627 40.43 34.40 -20.80
N ASP A 628 40.20 33.12 -20.52
CA ASP A 628 38.90 32.58 -20.12
C ASP A 628 38.49 33.11 -18.74
N LEU A 629 39.38 33.07 -17.75
CA LEU A 629 39.13 33.67 -16.43
C LEU A 629 38.86 35.17 -16.54
N SER A 630 39.68 35.89 -17.32
CA SER A 630 39.51 37.33 -17.51
C SER A 630 38.17 37.66 -18.16
N SER A 631 37.78 36.88 -19.18
CA SER A 631 36.48 37.04 -19.84
C SER A 631 35.31 36.71 -18.90
N HIS A 632 35.44 35.67 -18.07
CA HIS A 632 34.43 35.29 -17.08
C HIS A 632 34.24 36.38 -16.01
N LEU A 633 35.32 36.99 -15.55
CA LEU A 633 35.29 38.00 -14.49
C LEU A 633 34.91 39.40 -14.98
N ASN A 634 35.08 39.72 -16.27
CA ASN A 634 34.76 41.03 -16.85
C ASN A 634 33.28 41.45 -16.68
N TYR A 635 32.39 40.52 -16.34
CA TYR A 635 30.96 40.79 -16.14
C TYR A 635 30.59 41.14 -14.68
N TYR A 636 31.56 41.18 -13.76
CA TYR A 636 31.32 41.37 -12.34
C TYR A 636 32.15 42.53 -11.79
N ASP A 637 31.48 43.59 -11.33
CA ASP A 637 32.13 44.79 -10.80
C ASP A 637 32.39 44.73 -9.28
N ASN A 638 31.66 43.87 -8.57
CA ASN A 638 31.74 43.74 -7.12
C ASN A 638 32.79 42.69 -6.70
N PHE A 639 33.68 43.07 -5.78
CA PHE A 639 34.73 42.21 -5.25
C PHE A 639 34.22 40.87 -4.70
N GLN A 640 33.08 40.86 -4.01
CA GLN A 640 32.52 39.63 -3.45
C GLN A 640 32.06 38.67 -4.56
N ASP A 641 31.41 39.19 -5.60
CA ASP A 641 30.97 38.40 -6.75
C ASP A 641 32.16 37.86 -7.54
N ILE A 642 33.21 38.68 -7.72
CA ILE A 642 34.48 38.24 -8.33
C ILE A 642 35.08 37.05 -7.56
N LEU A 643 35.14 37.12 -6.23
CA LEU A 643 35.66 36.02 -5.41
C LEU A 643 34.84 34.74 -5.55
N ASP A 644 33.51 34.85 -5.51
CA ASP A 644 32.64 33.68 -5.60
C ASP A 644 32.67 33.06 -7.00
N GLN A 645 32.68 33.86 -8.05
CA GLN A 645 32.81 33.40 -9.43
C GLN A 645 34.17 32.78 -9.73
N THR A 646 35.26 33.36 -9.19
CA THR A 646 36.61 32.76 -9.31
C THR A 646 36.64 31.36 -8.68
N ARG A 647 35.99 31.17 -7.51
CA ARG A 647 35.92 29.85 -6.85
C ARG A 647 35.13 28.84 -7.68
N ILE A 648 34.00 29.26 -8.26
CA ILE A 648 33.17 28.39 -9.11
C ILE A 648 33.97 27.98 -10.34
N TRP A 649 34.52 28.94 -11.07
CA TRP A 649 35.33 28.71 -12.26
C TRP A 649 36.53 27.80 -11.99
N ALA A 650 37.28 28.04 -10.91
CA ALA A 650 38.43 27.21 -10.55
C ALA A 650 38.02 25.76 -10.22
N ARG A 651 36.87 25.57 -9.56
CA ARG A 651 36.33 24.23 -9.27
C ARG A 651 35.94 23.49 -10.55
N GLU A 652 35.27 24.16 -11.47
CA GLU A 652 34.88 23.58 -12.77
C GLU A 652 36.11 23.14 -13.58
N ARG A 653 37.16 23.97 -13.65
CA ARG A 653 38.40 23.63 -14.36
C ARG A 653 39.16 22.48 -13.69
N ARG A 654 39.23 22.43 -12.35
CA ARG A 654 39.81 21.27 -11.64
C ARG A 654 39.06 19.99 -11.94
N PHE A 655 37.73 20.07 -11.95
CA PHE A 655 36.87 18.94 -12.25
C PHE A 655 37.06 18.44 -13.69
N GLN A 656 37.13 19.37 -14.66
CA GLN A 656 37.43 19.07 -16.06
C GLN A 656 38.77 18.32 -16.20
N ILE A 657 39.87 18.85 -15.63
CA ILE A 657 41.19 18.20 -15.69
C ILE A 657 41.12 16.78 -15.13
N GLY A 658 40.44 16.61 -13.98
CA GLY A 658 40.27 15.30 -13.35
C GLY A 658 39.54 14.28 -14.24
N ILE A 659 38.52 14.69 -14.98
CA ILE A 659 37.80 13.78 -15.90
C ILE A 659 38.65 13.41 -17.11
N HIS A 660 39.40 14.35 -17.68
CA HIS A 660 40.30 14.03 -18.80
C HIS A 660 41.39 13.05 -18.38
N LEU A 661 41.91 13.19 -17.15
CA LEU A 661 42.85 12.24 -16.58
C LEU A 661 42.19 10.86 -16.39
N LEU A 662 40.98 10.82 -15.84
CA LEU A 662 40.24 9.58 -15.61
C LEU A 662 40.00 8.78 -16.90
N ARG A 663 39.62 9.47 -17.98
CA ARG A 663 39.36 8.85 -19.30
C ARG A 663 40.62 8.57 -20.11
N GLY A 664 41.80 8.90 -19.58
CA GLY A 664 43.07 8.75 -20.29
C GLY A 664 43.23 9.70 -21.49
N ASN A 665 42.47 10.79 -21.54
CA ASN A 665 42.62 11.82 -22.56
C ASN A 665 43.89 12.66 -22.35
N ILE A 666 44.43 12.67 -21.13
CA ILE A 666 45.70 13.29 -20.76
C ILE A 666 46.51 12.36 -19.87
N SER A 667 47.83 12.51 -19.93
CA SER A 667 48.78 11.86 -19.04
C SER A 667 48.80 12.48 -17.64
N GLY A 668 49.35 11.73 -16.68
CA GLY A 668 49.59 12.26 -15.32
C GLY A 668 50.47 13.52 -15.33
N THR A 669 51.47 13.59 -16.22
CA THR A 669 52.36 14.76 -16.36
C THR A 669 51.63 15.98 -16.91
N GLU A 670 50.76 15.80 -17.91
CA GLU A 670 49.97 16.89 -18.48
C GLU A 670 48.95 17.43 -17.47
N SER A 671 48.31 16.55 -16.69
CA SER A 671 47.37 16.99 -15.65
C SER A 671 48.07 17.80 -14.55
N ALA A 672 49.28 17.42 -14.13
CA ALA A 672 50.08 18.18 -13.18
C ALA A 672 50.42 19.60 -13.70
N GLN A 673 50.78 19.71 -14.98
CA GLN A 673 51.03 21.01 -15.61
C GLN A 673 49.76 21.87 -15.66
N LEU A 674 48.62 21.28 -16.01
CA LEU A 674 47.33 22.01 -16.06
C LEU A 674 46.86 22.46 -14.68
N PHE A 675 47.02 21.63 -13.64
CA PHE A 675 46.72 22.05 -12.27
C PHE A 675 47.64 23.19 -11.80
N THR A 676 48.92 23.17 -12.20
CA THR A 676 49.87 24.25 -11.92
C THR A 676 49.47 25.53 -12.64
N ASN A 677 49.15 25.44 -13.94
CA ASN A 677 48.67 26.58 -14.73
C ASN A 677 47.35 27.17 -14.22
N LEU A 678 46.51 26.37 -13.57
CA LEU A 678 45.26 26.83 -12.97
C LEU A 678 45.48 27.53 -11.62
N ALA A 679 46.57 27.19 -10.91
CA ALA A 679 46.90 27.78 -9.62
C ALA A 679 47.70 29.08 -9.72
N VAL A 680 48.55 29.19 -10.75
CA VAL A 680 49.36 30.37 -11.10
C VAL A 680 48.53 31.32 -11.95
#